data_AF-A0A9P1CW92-F1
#
_entry.id   AF-A0A9P1CW92-F1
#
_cell.length_a   1.000
_cell.length_b   1.000
_cell.length_c   1.000
_cell.angle_alpha   90.00
_cell.angle_beta   90.00
_cell.angle_gamma   90.00
#
_symmetry.space_group_name_H-M   'P 1'
#
loop_
_entity.id
_entity.type
_entity.pdbx_description
1 polymer ?
#
loop_
_entity_poly.entity_id
_entity_poly.type
_entity_poly.pdbx_seq_one_letter_code
_entity_poly.pdbx_strand_id
1 'polypeptide(L)'
;VDEVDAIVFAQLRRQVATAKDVALLTAAKTVYQLLRNRWVAVVPLPPVAESDPEAADGIEAPTAFCGIQTRLKLWQELGNLLLDLPLLPLLLIVIFSLWRADLVLQQCWSAEDNCQRRKAVILQFLELLRDVLGFLALLVVCITLLRMPKVLLDIYSQRARRTTGDPRFTLQGVSLRSGGDGDQRLAVQAEGLQLEARDLKDIGTIRINVVSKSFWEEISRVFGASVASLGKALLPFTLKDGKHVKYSDFYPQQASIELRLGGRELKSKLLQLEGSLTFCVQLEHRSPRGSEEVLARLPIPARLLQQAVNQPGETVQVPQELLTVSPESVCGDLLSGAGIRNAMWLSEFWQLLLDVAHLLLFLCLALAPWRLLQCVYFACRPSQVWRGTLARQLSSLLLVKEAELIRGAMLKIYRRELEPLLNAAAKDPPFRTSEKLREVAAKLLGRLPMPGKNGEMGLLSELQASNDEVAMAFVEKVKNYSFLQNAVSSYWPGLTLGANLLLLKKSFNPQEHALSLEKIASAQSRADDLLLTLAAEVQAASVEFHSPNDAGLLSSACRKPLSEHRRLVQIFACEVLKDYGTLLLGFLLLISVYRLPAVVEGLRQERQADFVQRMRIVLGCQVRLFMWDLWMLFTAILASLLAIVTLVRALEFLRTAFLHCESLEDLRREAWDATKDALNSIGELFILLTFWDSYKTLVYASIFAVLLPAWGLTLLPIWMRIVLWLALCFLPFLLPSASYALWTFAVVVAMFFLIALVKKGSGSGGVPAHLKTMRVSGMNVLVLLSIFADAALLSSLTYLEPVLQMELCFYIATGITIAWLVVMSMPHAMSSDQNCLKSGKFHVALQLLRRCLLPAAVVLLMQMDGEFSRVACLLLAFLSFTSVLGLDLLSQDHLPDAIGLDLVQPPAFLAGLIFVQMVFTAAQNMTSMWPQCAAAVLMPAWVMVFQCLGGIGGPLWVLPLQLGTSTVVLWSALVRAMPAMSAVGGAAVVTLCAVIAMLLSECLAQRRRREAMEKAGVAKVLRQILDKLTKKGMQLENHHTPQICDTLSPQSVAKELQAFEESTRMEGLSVSFLQNRKEWLATLRRGRNDYEARKKSWEMLDSILR
;
A
#
# COMPACT_ATOMS: atom_id res chain seq x y z
N VAL A 1 -38.05 -65.13 -11.68
CA VAL A 1 -38.12 -63.87 -10.89
C VAL A 1 -39.36 -63.91 -10.00
N ASP A 2 -40.55 -64.19 -10.55
CA ASP A 2 -41.79 -64.27 -9.75
C ASP A 2 -41.77 -65.33 -8.63
N GLU A 3 -41.04 -66.43 -8.80
CA GLU A 3 -40.88 -67.49 -7.79
C GLU A 3 -39.96 -67.06 -6.62
N VAL A 4 -38.95 -66.24 -6.91
CA VAL A 4 -38.05 -65.64 -5.89
C VAL A 4 -38.77 -64.54 -5.14
N ASP A 5 -39.61 -63.76 -5.83
CA ASP A 5 -40.48 -62.74 -5.22
C ASP A 5 -41.50 -63.36 -4.25
N ALA A 6 -42.06 -64.53 -4.58
CA ALA A 6 -42.98 -65.25 -3.69
C ALA A 6 -42.29 -65.75 -2.41
N ILE A 7 -41.05 -66.25 -2.51
CA ILE A 7 -40.27 -66.74 -1.37
C ILE A 7 -39.83 -65.58 -0.47
N VAL A 8 -39.35 -64.48 -1.06
CA VAL A 8 -38.90 -63.29 -0.32
C VAL A 8 -40.07 -62.59 0.37
N PHE A 9 -41.23 -62.45 -0.28
CA PHE A 9 -42.42 -61.89 0.36
C PHE A 9 -43.00 -62.78 1.46
N ALA A 10 -42.94 -64.11 1.33
CA ALA A 10 -43.35 -65.02 2.39
C ALA A 10 -42.44 -64.93 3.63
N GLN A 11 -41.13 -64.74 3.42
CA GLN A 11 -40.15 -64.57 4.49
C GLN A 11 -40.29 -63.20 5.19
N LEU A 12 -40.51 -62.12 4.42
CA LEU A 12 -40.78 -60.78 4.96
C LEU A 12 -42.11 -60.71 5.72
N ARG A 13 -43.17 -61.37 5.25
CA ARG A 13 -44.44 -61.46 6.01
C ARG A 13 -44.27 -62.16 7.36
N ARG A 14 -43.45 -63.22 7.44
CA ARG A 14 -43.15 -63.91 8.70
C ARG A 14 -42.34 -63.06 9.68
N GLN A 15 -41.44 -62.19 9.19
CA GLN A 15 -40.67 -61.28 10.05
C GLN A 15 -41.44 -60.00 10.45
N VAL A 16 -42.41 -59.57 9.65
CA VAL A 16 -43.27 -58.40 9.95
C VAL A 16 -44.24 -58.67 11.11
N ALA A 17 -44.58 -59.92 11.41
CA ALA A 17 -45.43 -60.27 12.55
C ALA A 17 -44.77 -60.05 13.92
N THR A 18 -43.45 -59.81 13.98
CA THR A 18 -42.68 -59.75 15.24
C THR A 18 -41.97 -58.42 15.53
N ALA A 19 -41.95 -57.44 14.61
CA ALA A 19 -41.20 -56.19 14.79
C ALA A 19 -42.11 -54.96 15.04
N LYS A 20 -41.89 -54.26 16.17
CA LYS A 20 -42.67 -53.06 16.61
C LYS A 20 -42.25 -51.73 15.94
N ASP A 21 -41.16 -51.68 15.18
CA ASP A 21 -40.61 -50.42 14.67
C ASP A 21 -40.96 -50.11 13.21
N VAL A 22 -42.03 -49.32 13.04
CA VAL A 22 -42.56 -48.87 11.74
C VAL A 22 -41.55 -48.02 10.96
N ALA A 23 -40.66 -47.28 11.63
CA ALA A 23 -39.69 -46.39 10.97
C ALA A 23 -38.59 -47.16 10.20
N LEU A 24 -38.06 -48.24 10.80
CA LEU A 24 -37.05 -49.08 10.16
C LEU A 24 -37.65 -49.86 8.98
N LEU A 25 -38.91 -50.29 9.12
CA LEU A 25 -39.66 -50.97 8.07
C LEU A 25 -39.95 -50.06 6.88
N THR A 26 -40.25 -48.78 7.14
CA THR A 26 -40.46 -47.78 6.08
C THR A 26 -39.16 -47.51 5.35
N ALA A 27 -38.03 -47.38 6.06
CA ALA A 27 -36.72 -47.23 5.43
C ALA A 27 -36.33 -48.45 4.59
N ALA A 28 -36.48 -49.67 5.13
CA ALA A 28 -36.15 -50.91 4.43
C ALA A 28 -37.05 -51.18 3.21
N LYS A 29 -38.36 -50.93 3.31
CA LYS A 29 -39.30 -51.03 2.19
C LYS A 29 -38.98 -50.02 1.09
N THR A 30 -38.59 -48.81 1.48
CA THR A 30 -38.17 -47.76 0.52
C THR A 30 -36.88 -48.17 -0.20
N VAL A 31 -35.88 -48.71 0.53
CA VAL A 31 -34.61 -49.20 -0.05
C VAL A 31 -34.83 -50.40 -0.97
N TYR A 32 -35.70 -51.34 -0.60
CA TYR A 32 -36.04 -52.50 -1.44
C TYR A 32 -36.80 -52.09 -2.72
N GLN A 33 -37.77 -51.17 -2.62
CA GLN A 33 -38.45 -50.62 -3.79
C GLN A 33 -37.49 -49.82 -4.69
N LEU A 34 -36.52 -49.12 -4.10
CA LEU A 34 -35.47 -48.40 -4.81
C LEU A 34 -34.51 -49.33 -5.57
N LEU A 35 -34.14 -50.49 -4.99
CA LEU A 35 -33.27 -51.47 -5.65
C LEU A 35 -34.01 -52.23 -6.76
N ARG A 36 -35.29 -52.57 -6.55
CA ARG A 36 -36.14 -53.26 -7.54
C ARG A 36 -36.31 -52.43 -8.82
N ASN A 37 -36.62 -51.14 -8.70
CA ASN A 37 -36.85 -50.29 -9.87
C ASN A 37 -35.56 -50.05 -10.69
N ARG A 38 -34.39 -50.20 -10.07
CA ARG A 38 -33.09 -50.10 -10.75
C ARG A 38 -32.71 -51.39 -11.49
N TRP A 39 -33.17 -52.56 -11.02
CA TRP A 39 -32.93 -53.85 -11.68
C TRP A 39 -33.91 -54.14 -12.82
N VAL A 40 -35.15 -53.66 -12.73
CA VAL A 40 -36.15 -53.81 -13.81
C VAL A 40 -35.89 -52.85 -14.98
N ALA A 41 -35.09 -51.79 -14.78
CA ALA A 41 -34.68 -50.85 -15.83
C ALA A 41 -33.41 -51.27 -16.59
N VAL A 42 -33.05 -52.57 -16.59
CA VAL A 42 -32.07 -53.11 -17.54
C VAL A 42 -32.77 -53.27 -18.89
N VAL A 43 -32.39 -52.38 -19.80
CA VAL A 43 -32.76 -52.26 -21.22
C VAL A 43 -33.15 -53.61 -21.86
N PRO A 44 -34.34 -53.75 -22.49
CA PRO A 44 -34.60 -54.89 -23.36
C PRO A 44 -33.61 -54.82 -24.53
N LEU A 45 -32.81 -55.88 -24.71
CA LEU A 45 -31.97 -56.05 -25.89
C LEU A 45 -32.84 -55.83 -27.15
N PRO A 46 -32.36 -55.04 -28.13
CA PRO A 46 -33.12 -54.83 -29.36
C PRO A 46 -33.40 -56.18 -30.03
N PRO A 47 -34.56 -56.35 -30.70
CA PRO A 47 -34.83 -57.56 -31.45
C PRO A 47 -33.72 -57.76 -32.48
N VAL A 48 -33.09 -58.93 -32.44
CA VAL A 48 -32.14 -59.38 -33.46
C VAL A 48 -32.92 -59.43 -34.77
N ALA A 49 -32.70 -58.43 -35.64
CA ALA A 49 -33.17 -58.49 -37.01
C ALA A 49 -32.43 -59.64 -37.69
N GLU A 50 -33.18 -60.64 -38.17
CA GLU A 50 -32.70 -61.63 -39.12
C GLU A 50 -32.22 -60.89 -40.37
N SER A 51 -30.91 -60.74 -40.52
CA SER A 51 -30.26 -60.18 -41.71
C SER A 51 -29.80 -61.30 -42.62
N ASP A 52 -30.05 -61.12 -43.91
CA ASP A 52 -29.80 -61.98 -45.07
C ASP A 52 -28.47 -62.78 -45.06
N PRO A 53 -28.49 -64.06 -45.50
CA PRO A 53 -27.31 -64.94 -45.53
C PRO A 53 -26.35 -64.73 -46.73
N GLU A 54 -26.46 -63.65 -47.52
CA GLU A 54 -25.65 -63.48 -48.75
C GLU A 54 -24.56 -62.38 -48.70
N ALA A 55 -24.16 -61.93 -47.51
CA ALA A 55 -22.98 -61.05 -47.34
C ALA A 55 -21.80 -61.77 -46.65
N ALA A 56 -21.59 -63.04 -47.02
CA ALA A 56 -20.43 -63.83 -46.60
C ALA A 56 -19.27 -63.64 -47.58
N ASP A 57 -18.58 -62.51 -47.51
CA ASP A 57 -17.16 -62.39 -47.87
C ASP A 57 -16.62 -61.04 -47.40
N GLY A 58 -16.01 -61.05 -46.21
CA GLY A 58 -15.48 -59.86 -45.57
C GLY A 58 -15.18 -60.05 -44.09
N ILE A 59 -14.54 -61.16 -43.73
CA ILE A 59 -13.96 -61.34 -42.39
C ILE A 59 -12.67 -60.51 -42.34
N GLU A 60 -12.79 -59.23 -42.04
CA GLU A 60 -11.70 -58.45 -41.45
C GLU A 60 -11.94 -58.34 -39.95
N ALA A 61 -11.01 -58.86 -39.17
CA ALA A 61 -11.06 -58.88 -37.72
C ALA A 61 -11.27 -57.47 -37.14
N PRO A 62 -12.29 -57.24 -36.27
CA PRO A 62 -12.43 -55.97 -35.56
C PRO A 62 -11.42 -55.95 -34.41
N THR A 63 -10.15 -55.82 -34.74
CA THR A 63 -9.10 -55.53 -33.77
C THR A 63 -8.72 -54.06 -33.88
N ALA A 64 -8.73 -53.40 -32.72
CA ALA A 64 -7.99 -52.17 -32.41
C ALA A 64 -8.64 -50.77 -32.49
N PHE A 65 -9.91 -50.58 -32.91
CA PHE A 65 -10.54 -49.23 -32.82
C PHE A 65 -11.57 -49.01 -31.70
N CYS A 66 -12.00 -50.08 -31.00
CA CYS A 66 -12.96 -49.94 -29.89
C CYS A 66 -12.32 -49.40 -28.59
N GLY A 67 -11.00 -49.58 -28.40
CA GLY A 67 -10.32 -49.28 -27.15
C GLY A 67 -10.29 -47.79 -26.76
N ILE A 68 -10.27 -46.86 -27.71
CA ILE A 68 -10.12 -45.43 -27.38
C ILE A 68 -11.42 -44.87 -26.79
N GLN A 69 -12.58 -45.22 -27.33
CA GLN A 69 -13.86 -44.74 -26.80
C GLN A 69 -14.20 -45.41 -25.46
N THR A 70 -13.92 -46.71 -25.29
CA THR A 70 -14.12 -47.35 -23.97
C THR A 70 -13.17 -46.76 -22.94
N ARG A 71 -11.89 -46.52 -23.29
CA ARG A 71 -10.93 -45.86 -22.39
C ARG A 71 -11.37 -44.45 -22.03
N LEU A 72 -11.85 -43.66 -22.99
CA LEU A 72 -12.36 -42.31 -22.74
C LEU A 72 -13.58 -42.32 -21.81
N LYS A 73 -14.54 -43.24 -22.02
CA LYS A 73 -15.68 -43.41 -21.09
C LYS A 73 -15.21 -43.83 -19.70
N LEU A 74 -14.22 -44.73 -19.61
CA LEU A 74 -13.68 -45.19 -18.33
C LEU A 74 -12.93 -44.05 -17.60
N TRP A 75 -12.18 -43.22 -18.33
CA TRP A 75 -11.55 -42.00 -17.79
C TRP A 75 -12.59 -40.95 -17.38
N GLN A 76 -13.69 -40.82 -18.11
CA GLN A 76 -14.79 -39.93 -17.75
C GLN A 76 -15.52 -40.40 -16.49
N GLU A 77 -15.78 -41.70 -16.35
CA GLU A 77 -16.36 -42.27 -15.13
C GLU A 77 -15.40 -42.21 -13.93
N LEU A 78 -14.10 -42.44 -14.15
CA LEU A 78 -13.09 -42.27 -13.11
C LEU A 78 -13.00 -40.80 -12.68
N GLY A 79 -13.04 -39.86 -13.62
CA GLY A 79 -13.10 -38.43 -13.35
C GLY A 79 -14.36 -38.05 -12.56
N ASN A 80 -15.52 -38.61 -12.93
CA ASN A 80 -16.76 -38.42 -12.19
C ASN A 80 -16.65 -38.95 -10.75
N LEU A 81 -16.12 -40.16 -10.56
CA LEU A 81 -15.92 -40.76 -9.24
C LEU A 81 -14.97 -39.92 -8.38
N LEU A 82 -13.87 -39.42 -8.95
CA LEU A 82 -12.92 -38.56 -8.25
C LEU A 82 -13.55 -37.22 -7.82
N LEU A 83 -14.48 -36.68 -8.62
CA LEU A 83 -15.23 -35.47 -8.27
C LEU A 83 -16.33 -35.74 -7.22
N ASP A 84 -16.90 -36.94 -7.19
CA ASP A 84 -17.94 -37.33 -6.22
C ASP A 84 -17.35 -37.72 -4.85
N LEU A 85 -16.12 -38.24 -4.81
CA LEU A 85 -15.44 -38.65 -3.58
C LEU A 85 -15.35 -37.55 -2.50
N PRO A 86 -14.95 -36.29 -2.80
CA PRO A 86 -14.94 -35.22 -1.79
C PRO A 86 -16.36 -34.73 -1.42
N LEU A 87 -17.37 -35.02 -2.23
CA LEU A 87 -18.76 -34.61 -1.98
C LEU A 87 -19.52 -35.62 -1.12
N LEU A 88 -19.09 -36.88 -1.08
CA LEU A 88 -19.69 -37.92 -0.27
C LEU A 88 -19.69 -37.57 1.23
N PRO A 89 -18.59 -37.10 1.86
CA PRO A 89 -18.61 -36.64 3.25
C PRO A 89 -19.59 -35.48 3.48
N LEU A 90 -19.68 -34.53 2.54
CA LEU A 90 -20.61 -33.40 2.65
C LEU A 90 -22.06 -33.88 2.62
N LEU A 91 -22.38 -34.80 1.70
CA LEU A 91 -23.70 -35.42 1.61
C LEU A 91 -24.03 -36.19 2.90
N LEU A 92 -23.08 -36.96 3.44
CA LEU A 92 -23.26 -37.68 4.70
C LEU A 92 -23.54 -36.73 5.86
N ILE A 93 -22.82 -35.61 5.98
CA ILE A 93 -23.10 -34.60 7.01
C ILE A 93 -24.51 -34.03 6.85
N VAL A 94 -24.94 -33.71 5.62
CA VAL A 94 -26.30 -33.20 5.37
C VAL A 94 -27.35 -34.25 5.72
N ILE A 95 -27.15 -35.52 5.37
CA ILE A 95 -28.07 -36.62 5.69
C ILE A 95 -28.12 -36.85 7.21
N PHE A 96 -26.97 -36.94 7.89
CA PHE A 96 -26.90 -37.18 9.33
C PHE A 96 -27.44 -36.02 10.16
N SER A 97 -27.40 -34.79 9.64
CA SER A 97 -28.05 -33.65 10.30
C SER A 97 -29.57 -33.79 10.40
N LEU A 98 -30.19 -34.61 9.54
CA LEU A 98 -31.64 -34.76 9.32
C LEU A 98 -32.38 -33.48 8.91
N TRP A 99 -31.79 -32.30 9.16
CA TRP A 99 -32.38 -30.98 8.97
C TRP A 99 -32.61 -30.64 7.50
N ARG A 100 -31.71 -31.05 6.60
CA ARG A 100 -31.81 -30.84 5.14
C ARG A 100 -31.73 -32.11 4.31
N ALA A 101 -31.82 -33.27 4.97
CA ALA A 101 -31.71 -34.58 4.33
C ALA A 101 -32.79 -34.79 3.26
N ASP A 102 -34.03 -34.39 3.52
CA ASP A 102 -35.15 -34.45 2.57
C ASP A 102 -34.93 -33.59 1.31
N LEU A 103 -34.43 -32.36 1.47
CA LEU A 103 -34.21 -31.43 0.35
C LEU A 103 -33.05 -31.88 -0.53
N VAL A 104 -31.93 -32.31 0.06
CA VAL A 104 -30.78 -32.79 -0.74
C VAL A 104 -31.14 -34.05 -1.50
N LEU A 105 -31.89 -34.98 -0.88
CA LEU A 105 -32.34 -36.21 -1.55
C LEU A 105 -33.34 -35.89 -2.67
N GLN A 106 -34.32 -35.01 -2.42
CA GLN A 106 -35.27 -34.58 -3.44
C GLN A 106 -34.57 -33.90 -4.63
N GLN A 107 -33.64 -32.97 -4.37
CA GLN A 107 -32.90 -32.27 -5.43
C GLN A 107 -31.97 -33.21 -6.19
N CYS A 108 -31.32 -34.15 -5.51
CA CYS A 108 -30.48 -35.16 -6.17
C CYS A 108 -31.29 -36.13 -7.04
N TRP A 109 -32.53 -36.46 -6.63
CA TRP A 109 -33.43 -37.30 -7.41
C TRP A 109 -34.06 -36.57 -8.60
N SER A 110 -34.39 -35.28 -8.44
CA SER A 110 -34.93 -34.46 -9.54
C SER A 110 -33.87 -33.98 -10.52
N ALA A 111 -32.58 -34.08 -10.17
CA ALA A 111 -31.48 -33.64 -11.02
C ALA A 111 -31.32 -34.54 -12.25
N GLU A 112 -31.33 -33.92 -13.42
CA GLU A 112 -31.20 -34.59 -14.72
C GLU A 112 -29.77 -35.09 -14.96
N ASP A 113 -28.78 -34.38 -14.44
CA ASP A 113 -27.36 -34.69 -14.62
C ASP A 113 -26.58 -34.75 -13.29
N ASN A 114 -25.38 -35.33 -13.35
CA ASN A 114 -24.51 -35.43 -12.18
C ASN A 114 -24.02 -34.05 -11.71
N CYS A 115 -23.90 -33.06 -12.60
CA CYS A 115 -23.50 -31.70 -12.23
C CYS A 115 -24.54 -31.04 -11.30
N GLN A 116 -25.83 -31.14 -11.63
CA GLN A 116 -26.92 -30.66 -10.77
C GLN A 116 -26.95 -31.39 -9.43
N ARG A 117 -26.70 -32.70 -9.39
CA ARG A 117 -26.59 -33.47 -8.12
C ARG A 117 -25.46 -32.94 -7.24
N ARG A 118 -24.26 -32.78 -7.80
CA ARG A 118 -23.10 -32.23 -7.08
C ARG A 118 -23.38 -30.82 -6.56
N LYS A 119 -23.97 -29.97 -7.41
CA LYS A 119 -24.38 -28.61 -7.04
C LYS A 119 -25.43 -28.62 -5.92
N ALA A 120 -26.41 -29.53 -5.96
CA ALA A 120 -27.40 -29.68 -4.89
C ALA A 120 -26.76 -30.07 -3.56
N VAL A 121 -25.82 -31.03 -3.55
CA VAL A 121 -25.08 -31.42 -2.34
C VAL A 121 -24.31 -30.23 -1.75
N ILE A 122 -23.55 -29.50 -2.58
CA ILE A 122 -22.76 -28.34 -2.14
C ILE A 122 -23.68 -27.25 -1.59
N LEU A 123 -24.75 -26.91 -2.32
CA LEU A 123 -25.69 -25.87 -1.90
C LEU A 123 -26.40 -26.23 -0.60
N GLN A 124 -26.90 -27.45 -0.46
CA GLN A 124 -27.58 -27.87 0.78
C GLN A 124 -26.61 -27.96 1.97
N PHE A 125 -25.33 -28.30 1.74
CA PHE A 125 -24.31 -28.25 2.79
C PHE A 125 -23.99 -26.82 3.22
N LEU A 126 -23.84 -25.88 2.29
CA LEU A 126 -23.63 -24.47 2.61
C LEU A 126 -24.85 -23.86 3.33
N GLU A 127 -26.06 -24.22 2.89
CA GLU A 127 -27.29 -23.83 3.57
C GLU A 127 -27.41 -24.47 4.96
N LEU A 128 -26.90 -25.68 5.18
CA LEU A 128 -26.82 -26.29 6.51
C LEU A 128 -25.87 -25.52 7.42
N LEU A 129 -24.67 -25.16 6.94
CA LEU A 129 -23.71 -24.37 7.71
C LEU A 129 -24.30 -23.01 8.11
N ARG A 130 -25.03 -22.37 7.19
CA ARG A 130 -25.82 -21.16 7.46
C ARG A 130 -26.89 -21.40 8.52
N ASP A 131 -27.65 -22.50 8.44
CA ASP A 131 -28.70 -22.81 9.41
C ASP A 131 -28.12 -23.09 10.81
N VAL A 132 -26.92 -23.67 10.93
CA VAL A 132 -26.21 -23.84 12.23
C VAL A 132 -25.93 -22.48 12.88
N LEU A 133 -25.46 -21.50 12.11
CA LEU A 133 -25.27 -20.14 12.61
C LEU A 133 -26.60 -19.50 13.02
N GLY A 134 -27.66 -19.73 12.24
CA GLY A 134 -29.01 -19.26 12.54
C GLY A 134 -29.55 -19.85 13.84
N PHE A 135 -29.28 -21.14 14.08
CA PHE A 135 -29.63 -21.81 15.32
C PHE A 135 -28.92 -21.22 16.54
N LEU A 136 -27.62 -20.89 16.43
CA LEU A 136 -26.89 -20.20 17.50
C LEU A 136 -27.47 -18.81 17.79
N ALA A 137 -27.85 -18.05 16.75
CA ALA A 137 -28.51 -16.77 16.93
C ALA A 137 -29.89 -16.91 17.59
N LEU A 138 -30.66 -17.91 17.18
CA LEU A 138 -31.95 -18.24 17.80
C LEU A 138 -31.76 -18.61 19.27
N LEU A 139 -30.70 -19.34 19.63
CA LEU A 139 -30.38 -19.65 21.02
C LEU A 139 -30.18 -18.38 21.86
N VAL A 140 -29.46 -17.38 21.33
CA VAL A 140 -29.30 -16.07 21.98
C VAL A 140 -30.66 -15.38 22.17
N VAL A 141 -31.51 -15.39 21.14
CA VAL A 141 -32.87 -14.84 21.24
C VAL A 141 -33.70 -15.58 22.30
N CYS A 142 -33.61 -16.91 22.35
CA CYS A 142 -34.28 -17.72 23.36
C CYS A 142 -33.85 -17.36 24.77
N ILE A 143 -32.55 -17.11 24.99
CA ILE A 143 -32.02 -16.64 26.29
C ILE A 143 -32.59 -15.27 26.66
N THR A 144 -32.78 -14.37 25.70
CA THR A 144 -33.30 -13.02 25.98
C THR A 144 -34.79 -12.98 26.35
N LEU A 145 -35.57 -14.03 26.07
CA LEU A 145 -37.03 -14.23 26.30
C LEU A 145 -37.99 -13.16 25.72
N LEU A 146 -37.60 -11.89 25.71
CA LEU A 146 -38.41 -10.73 25.35
C LEU A 146 -38.80 -10.68 23.87
N ARG A 147 -37.99 -11.32 23.01
CA ARG A 147 -38.23 -11.36 21.55
C ARG A 147 -38.75 -12.69 21.03
N MET A 148 -38.68 -13.74 21.86
CA MET A 148 -39.05 -15.09 21.47
C MET A 148 -40.47 -15.18 20.89
N PRO A 149 -41.52 -14.54 21.46
CA PRO A 149 -42.87 -14.66 20.91
C PRO A 149 -42.99 -14.11 19.49
N LYS A 150 -42.36 -12.95 19.24
CA LYS A 150 -42.36 -12.32 17.92
C LYS A 150 -41.59 -13.15 16.90
N VAL A 151 -40.39 -13.62 17.26
CA VAL A 151 -39.57 -14.45 16.36
C VAL A 151 -40.25 -15.78 16.04
N LEU A 152 -40.89 -16.42 17.02
CA LEU A 152 -41.68 -17.63 16.77
C LEU A 152 -42.86 -17.37 15.84
N LEU A 153 -43.58 -16.25 16.04
CA LEU A 153 -44.65 -15.82 15.14
C LEU A 153 -44.14 -15.55 13.73
N ASP A 154 -43.00 -14.89 13.58
CA ASP A 154 -42.40 -14.56 12.29
C ASP A 154 -41.88 -15.82 11.56
N ILE A 155 -41.24 -16.75 12.28
CA ILE A 155 -40.83 -18.07 11.73
C ILE A 155 -42.05 -18.87 11.30
N TYR A 156 -43.08 -18.90 12.15
CA TYR A 156 -44.32 -19.62 11.87
C TYR A 156 -45.10 -18.97 10.72
N SER A 157 -45.02 -17.64 10.56
CA SER A 157 -45.61 -16.90 9.44
C SER A 157 -45.00 -17.24 8.08
N GLN A 158 -43.71 -17.56 8.05
CA GLN A 158 -42.99 -17.97 6.84
C GLN A 158 -43.10 -19.47 6.54
N ARG A 159 -43.93 -20.21 7.31
CA ARG A 159 -44.35 -21.57 6.96
C ARG A 159 -45.24 -21.61 5.71
N ALA A 160 -45.99 -20.53 5.46
CA ALA A 160 -46.89 -20.42 4.32
C ALA A 160 -46.11 -20.37 3.01
N ARG A 161 -45.76 -21.54 2.45
CA ARG A 161 -45.12 -21.64 1.13
C ARG A 161 -46.19 -21.40 0.07
N ARG A 162 -45.95 -20.44 -0.83
CA ARG A 162 -46.77 -20.25 -2.03
C ARG A 162 -46.61 -21.47 -2.92
N THR A 163 -47.72 -22.11 -3.32
CA THR A 163 -47.68 -23.10 -4.39
C THR A 163 -47.33 -22.39 -5.70
N THR A 164 -46.29 -22.86 -6.37
CA THR A 164 -45.82 -22.35 -7.66
C THR A 164 -46.45 -23.15 -8.79
N GLY A 165 -46.84 -22.48 -9.87
CA GLY A 165 -47.51 -23.09 -11.03
C GLY A 165 -48.49 -22.11 -11.67
N ASP A 166 -48.90 -22.39 -12.89
CA ASP A 166 -49.94 -21.62 -13.56
C ASP A 166 -51.32 -21.96 -12.98
N PRO A 167 -52.23 -20.97 -12.87
CA PRO A 167 -53.57 -21.24 -12.40
C PRO A 167 -54.29 -22.15 -13.38
N ARG A 168 -54.87 -23.23 -12.87
CA ARG A 168 -55.62 -24.19 -13.68
C ARG A 168 -56.95 -23.62 -14.20
N PHE A 169 -57.56 -22.70 -13.45
CA PHE A 169 -58.74 -21.97 -13.85
C PHE A 169 -58.35 -20.63 -14.47
N THR A 170 -58.78 -20.42 -15.71
CA THR A 170 -58.77 -19.11 -16.35
C THR A 170 -60.05 -18.38 -15.95
N LEU A 171 -59.93 -17.35 -15.13
CA LEU A 171 -61.08 -16.63 -14.58
C LEU A 171 -61.82 -15.85 -15.68
N GLN A 172 -63.11 -16.14 -15.86
CA GLN A 172 -64.03 -15.40 -16.72
C GLN A 172 -64.64 -14.18 -15.99
N GLY A 173 -64.87 -14.34 -14.68
CA GLY A 173 -65.50 -13.32 -13.84
C GLY A 173 -65.29 -13.57 -12.36
N VAL A 174 -65.19 -12.50 -11.57
CA VAL A 174 -65.17 -12.58 -10.11
C VAL A 174 -66.17 -11.56 -9.60
N SER A 175 -67.07 -11.99 -8.72
CA SER A 175 -68.04 -11.12 -8.07
C SER A 175 -67.99 -11.27 -6.56
N LEU A 176 -68.19 -10.14 -5.87
CA LEU A 176 -68.14 -10.03 -4.42
C LEU A 176 -69.56 -9.74 -3.94
N ARG A 177 -70.05 -10.51 -2.98
CA ARG A 177 -71.38 -10.31 -2.39
C ARG A 177 -71.27 -10.40 -0.88
N SER A 178 -71.73 -9.39 -0.15
CA SER A 178 -71.97 -9.59 1.28
C SER A 178 -73.36 -10.22 1.44
N GLY A 179 -73.43 -11.37 2.14
CA GLY A 179 -74.68 -12.09 2.25
C GLY A 179 -75.77 -11.29 2.99
N GLY A 180 -77.03 -11.60 2.63
CA GLY A 180 -78.23 -10.97 3.16
C GLY A 180 -78.57 -11.41 4.60
N ASP A 181 -79.84 -11.26 4.98
CA ASP A 181 -80.35 -11.24 6.37
C ASP A 181 -80.18 -12.52 7.23
N GLY A 182 -79.33 -13.48 6.82
CA GLY A 182 -79.00 -14.69 7.59
C GLY A 182 -77.53 -15.12 7.52
N ASP A 183 -76.79 -14.80 6.47
CA ASP A 183 -75.37 -15.15 6.31
C ASP A 183 -74.55 -13.86 6.11
N GLN A 184 -74.10 -13.25 7.21
CA GLN A 184 -73.35 -11.99 7.15
C GLN A 184 -71.92 -12.14 6.60
N ARG A 185 -71.54 -13.32 6.10
CA ARG A 185 -70.21 -13.55 5.55
C ARG A 185 -70.07 -12.88 4.18
N LEU A 186 -68.82 -12.60 3.81
CA LEU A 186 -68.50 -12.14 2.48
C LEU A 186 -68.37 -13.37 1.57
N ALA A 187 -69.16 -13.45 0.52
CA ALA A 187 -69.04 -14.48 -0.51
C ALA A 187 -68.26 -13.91 -1.70
N VAL A 188 -67.22 -14.62 -2.14
CA VAL A 188 -66.47 -14.35 -3.37
C VAL A 188 -66.85 -15.43 -4.37
N GLN A 189 -67.60 -15.08 -5.39
CA GLN A 189 -67.99 -16.00 -6.45
C GLN A 189 -67.04 -15.83 -7.62
N ALA A 190 -66.28 -16.87 -7.94
CA ALA A 190 -65.33 -16.90 -9.04
C ALA A 190 -65.82 -17.85 -10.14
N GLU A 191 -65.99 -17.31 -11.34
CA GLU A 191 -66.36 -18.07 -12.54
C GLU A 191 -65.11 -18.25 -13.40
N GLY A 192 -64.83 -19.49 -13.81
CA GLY A 192 -63.64 -19.79 -14.60
C GLY A 192 -63.82 -20.98 -15.52
N LEU A 193 -63.07 -20.96 -16.63
CA LEU A 193 -62.90 -22.11 -17.50
C LEU A 193 -61.73 -22.96 -17.01
N GLN A 194 -61.91 -24.27 -17.00
CA GLN A 194 -60.85 -25.26 -16.79
C GLN A 194 -60.50 -25.92 -18.12
N LEU A 195 -59.21 -25.98 -18.45
CA LEU A 195 -58.74 -26.61 -19.70
C LEU A 195 -59.02 -28.12 -19.76
N GLU A 196 -59.00 -28.79 -18.61
CA GLU A 196 -59.19 -30.24 -18.49
C GLU A 196 -60.14 -30.55 -17.33
N ALA A 197 -61.27 -31.22 -17.60
CA ALA A 197 -62.20 -31.67 -16.56
C ALA A 197 -61.53 -32.67 -15.61
N ARG A 198 -62.00 -32.73 -14.37
CA ARG A 198 -61.31 -33.48 -13.29
C ARG A 198 -62.22 -34.48 -12.61
N ASP A 199 -61.68 -35.66 -12.32
CA ASP A 199 -62.42 -36.68 -11.59
C ASP A 199 -62.55 -36.34 -10.09
N LEU A 200 -63.72 -36.67 -9.53
CA LEU A 200 -64.03 -36.58 -8.08
C LEU A 200 -62.94 -37.22 -7.20
N LYS A 201 -62.34 -38.30 -7.69
CA LYS A 201 -61.35 -39.09 -6.96
C LYS A 201 -60.01 -38.36 -6.76
N ASP A 202 -59.75 -37.32 -7.54
CA ASP A 202 -58.50 -36.57 -7.50
C ASP A 202 -58.56 -35.33 -6.58
N ILE A 203 -59.73 -35.02 -6.02
CA ILE A 203 -59.85 -33.90 -5.07
C ILE A 203 -59.31 -34.31 -3.70
N GLY A 204 -58.18 -33.72 -3.31
CA GLY A 204 -57.68 -33.77 -1.95
C GLY A 204 -58.10 -32.53 -1.16
N THR A 205 -57.14 -31.87 -0.51
CA THR A 205 -57.43 -30.69 0.32
C THR A 205 -57.31 -29.41 -0.48
N ILE A 206 -58.36 -28.58 -0.49
CA ILE A 206 -58.31 -27.23 -1.05
C ILE A 206 -57.93 -26.25 0.06
N ARG A 207 -57.03 -25.33 -0.24
CA ARG A 207 -56.54 -24.31 0.69
C ARG A 207 -56.63 -22.93 0.08
N ILE A 208 -56.77 -21.92 0.92
CA ILE A 208 -56.74 -20.51 0.54
C ILE A 208 -55.50 -19.86 1.13
N ASN A 209 -54.81 -19.07 0.32
CA ASN A 209 -53.60 -18.35 0.72
C ASN A 209 -53.69 -16.90 0.22
N VAL A 210 -53.13 -15.95 0.98
CA VAL A 210 -53.08 -14.53 0.59
C VAL A 210 -51.63 -14.18 0.34
N VAL A 211 -51.29 -14.03 -0.93
CA VAL A 211 -49.89 -14.04 -1.40
C VAL A 211 -49.34 -12.65 -1.68
N SER A 212 -50.13 -11.57 -1.62
CA SER A 212 -49.64 -10.21 -1.91
C SER A 212 -48.84 -9.61 -0.74
N LYS A 213 -47.63 -9.09 -1.01
CA LYS A 213 -46.78 -8.45 0.00
C LYS A 213 -47.37 -7.14 0.52
N SER A 214 -47.88 -6.30 -0.38
CA SER A 214 -48.48 -5.00 -0.04
C SER A 214 -49.66 -5.14 0.93
N PHE A 215 -50.47 -6.19 0.78
CA PHE A 215 -51.54 -6.49 1.72
C PHE A 215 -51.04 -6.66 3.15
N TRP A 216 -49.98 -7.44 3.33
CA TRP A 216 -49.46 -7.71 4.66
C TRP A 216 -48.69 -6.54 5.27
N GLU A 217 -48.09 -5.69 4.43
CA GLU A 217 -47.52 -4.41 4.88
C GLU A 217 -48.62 -3.48 5.38
N GLU A 218 -49.75 -3.42 4.69
CA GLU A 218 -50.91 -2.64 5.12
C GLU A 218 -51.52 -3.18 6.42
N ILE A 219 -51.68 -4.50 6.54
CA ILE A 219 -52.13 -5.13 7.79
C ILE A 219 -51.13 -4.82 8.92
N SER A 220 -49.82 -4.84 8.65
CA SER A 220 -48.80 -4.47 9.62
C SER A 220 -48.87 -2.99 10.01
N ARG A 221 -49.23 -2.09 9.07
CA ARG A 221 -49.42 -0.66 9.30
C ARG A 221 -50.63 -0.39 10.20
N VAL A 222 -51.78 -0.99 9.86
CA VAL A 222 -53.07 -0.71 10.53
C VAL A 222 -53.21 -1.47 11.85
N PHE A 223 -52.85 -2.76 11.88
CA PHE A 223 -53.09 -3.65 13.02
C PHE A 223 -51.83 -4.03 13.79
N GLY A 224 -50.65 -3.62 13.31
CA GLY A 224 -49.36 -3.96 13.90
C GLY A 224 -48.75 -5.25 13.33
N ALA A 225 -47.42 -5.29 13.31
CA ALA A 225 -46.65 -6.38 12.72
C ALA A 225 -46.97 -7.76 13.32
N SER A 226 -47.21 -7.86 14.63
CA SER A 226 -47.53 -9.14 15.28
C SER A 226 -48.84 -9.74 14.78
N VAL A 227 -49.86 -8.91 14.52
CA VAL A 227 -51.15 -9.36 13.97
C VAL A 227 -50.97 -9.79 12.50
N ALA A 228 -50.18 -9.05 11.72
CA ALA A 228 -49.84 -9.43 10.35
C ALA A 228 -49.12 -10.79 10.30
N SER A 229 -48.12 -11.00 11.15
CA SER A 229 -47.37 -12.26 11.23
C SER A 229 -48.25 -13.41 11.70
N LEU A 230 -49.12 -13.20 12.70
CA LEU A 230 -50.11 -14.19 13.13
C LEU A 230 -51.10 -14.53 12.01
N GLY A 231 -51.57 -13.54 11.26
CA GLY A 231 -52.46 -13.73 10.12
C GLY A 231 -51.81 -14.59 9.03
N LYS A 232 -50.57 -14.27 8.64
CA LYS A 232 -49.76 -15.06 7.70
C LYS A 232 -49.55 -16.49 8.18
N ALA A 233 -49.26 -16.65 9.47
CA ALA A 233 -49.05 -17.91 10.16
C ALA A 233 -50.24 -18.88 10.09
N LEU A 234 -51.46 -18.34 10.02
CA LEU A 234 -52.68 -19.14 9.92
C LEU A 234 -52.97 -19.60 8.47
N LEU A 235 -52.15 -19.18 7.50
CA LEU A 235 -52.24 -19.58 6.10
C LEU A 235 -51.17 -20.64 5.75
N PRO A 236 -51.42 -21.48 4.73
CA PRO A 236 -52.66 -21.58 3.95
C PRO A 236 -53.80 -22.21 4.77
N PHE A 237 -55.00 -21.63 4.67
CA PHE A 237 -56.16 -22.07 5.44
C PHE A 237 -56.92 -23.16 4.68
N THR A 238 -57.10 -24.34 5.29
CA THR A 238 -57.81 -25.46 4.64
C THR A 238 -59.31 -25.19 4.57
N LEU A 239 -59.85 -25.16 3.35
CA LEU A 239 -61.28 -25.03 3.11
C LEU A 239 -61.98 -26.36 3.43
N LYS A 240 -63.19 -26.28 3.98
CA LYS A 240 -63.99 -27.45 4.34
C LYS A 240 -65.21 -27.49 3.43
N ASP A 241 -65.44 -28.65 2.84
CA ASP A 241 -66.58 -28.88 1.96
C ASP A 241 -67.91 -28.56 2.68
N GLY A 242 -68.83 -27.89 1.99
CA GLY A 242 -70.12 -27.43 2.51
C GLY A 242 -70.09 -26.25 3.48
N LYS A 243 -68.95 -25.97 4.15
CA LYS A 243 -68.82 -24.84 5.09
C LYS A 243 -68.25 -23.59 4.44
N HIS A 244 -67.17 -23.74 3.68
CA HIS A 244 -66.45 -22.61 3.08
C HIS A 244 -66.57 -22.59 1.55
N VAL A 245 -66.63 -23.77 0.94
CA VAL A 245 -66.76 -23.97 -0.50
C VAL A 245 -67.43 -25.33 -0.72
N LYS A 246 -68.16 -25.52 -1.82
CA LYS A 246 -68.64 -26.86 -2.21
C LYS A 246 -67.64 -27.47 -3.20
N TYR A 247 -67.17 -28.67 -2.92
CA TYR A 247 -66.18 -29.33 -3.79
C TYR A 247 -66.75 -29.69 -5.16
N SER A 248 -68.08 -29.83 -5.25
CA SER A 248 -68.84 -29.98 -6.49
C SER A 248 -68.56 -28.88 -7.52
N ASP A 249 -68.23 -27.69 -7.05
CA ASP A 249 -68.15 -26.49 -7.88
C ASP A 249 -66.88 -26.47 -8.75
N PHE A 250 -65.90 -27.32 -8.44
CA PHE A 250 -64.63 -27.44 -9.17
C PHE A 250 -64.66 -28.48 -10.31
N TYR A 251 -65.77 -29.19 -10.55
CA TYR A 251 -65.87 -30.24 -11.57
C TYR A 251 -66.23 -29.78 -12.98
N PRO A 252 -67.24 -28.92 -13.19
CA PRO A 252 -67.64 -28.57 -14.54
C PRO A 252 -66.53 -27.80 -15.25
N GLN A 253 -66.41 -27.98 -16.57
CA GLN A 253 -65.47 -27.21 -17.40
C GLN A 253 -65.65 -25.71 -17.20
N GLN A 254 -66.89 -25.28 -16.92
CA GLN A 254 -67.22 -23.95 -16.46
C GLN A 254 -67.58 -24.00 -14.98
N ALA A 255 -66.59 -23.73 -14.13
CA ALA A 255 -66.71 -23.78 -12.67
C ALA A 255 -67.19 -22.43 -12.12
N SER A 256 -68.18 -22.44 -11.23
CA SER A 256 -68.61 -21.27 -10.46
C SER A 256 -68.39 -21.55 -8.97
N ILE A 257 -67.27 -21.05 -8.45
CA ILE A 257 -66.78 -21.35 -7.11
C ILE A 257 -67.26 -20.25 -6.16
N GLU A 258 -68.12 -20.59 -5.20
CA GLU A 258 -68.55 -19.66 -4.14
C GLU A 258 -67.67 -19.85 -2.88
N LEU A 259 -66.80 -18.88 -2.59
CA LEU A 259 -65.95 -18.85 -1.39
C LEU A 259 -66.55 -17.97 -0.30
N ARG A 260 -66.92 -18.56 0.83
CA ARG A 260 -67.40 -17.80 1.99
C ARG A 260 -66.26 -17.43 2.93
N LEU A 261 -65.91 -16.15 2.97
CA LEU A 261 -64.81 -15.58 3.75
C LEU A 261 -65.29 -14.90 5.04
N GLY A 262 -64.58 -15.16 6.13
CA GLY A 262 -64.62 -14.37 7.36
C GLY A 262 -65.74 -14.66 8.36
N GLY A 263 -65.65 -13.96 9.50
CA GLY A 263 -66.70 -13.83 10.51
C GLY A 263 -67.18 -12.38 10.63
N ARG A 264 -68.11 -12.10 11.56
CA ARG A 264 -68.74 -10.77 11.72
C ARG A 264 -67.73 -9.62 11.88
N GLU A 265 -66.60 -9.88 12.54
CA GLU A 265 -65.58 -8.87 12.81
C GLU A 265 -64.76 -8.46 11.57
N LEU A 266 -64.68 -9.33 10.55
CA LEU A 266 -63.86 -9.08 9.36
C LEU A 266 -64.32 -7.82 8.62
N LYS A 267 -65.64 -7.56 8.58
CA LYS A 267 -66.23 -6.38 7.93
C LYS A 267 -65.66 -5.08 8.49
N SER A 268 -65.67 -4.94 9.82
CA SER A 268 -65.16 -3.73 10.50
C SER A 268 -63.67 -3.50 10.27
N LYS A 269 -62.89 -4.58 10.13
CA LYS A 269 -61.44 -4.53 9.91
C LYS A 269 -61.08 -4.23 8.45
N LEU A 270 -61.85 -4.76 7.49
CA LEU A 270 -61.67 -4.46 6.06
C LEU A 270 -61.91 -2.98 5.72
N LEU A 271 -62.82 -2.32 6.45
CA LEU A 271 -63.08 -0.88 6.29
C LEU A 271 -61.92 0.02 6.75
N GLN A 272 -60.96 -0.52 7.52
CA GLN A 272 -59.78 0.24 7.99
C GLN A 272 -58.60 0.17 7.02
N LEU A 273 -58.67 -0.69 5.99
CA LEU A 273 -57.62 -0.83 4.99
C LEU A 273 -57.67 0.31 3.97
N GLU A 274 -56.52 0.65 3.40
CA GLU A 274 -56.46 1.62 2.30
C GLU A 274 -57.22 1.10 1.06
N GLY A 275 -58.17 1.88 0.54
CA GLY A 275 -59.01 1.46 -0.60
C GLY A 275 -58.24 1.25 -1.91
N SER A 276 -57.06 1.88 -2.05
CA SER A 276 -56.15 1.75 -3.20
C SER A 276 -55.47 0.39 -3.28
N LEU A 277 -55.40 -0.34 -2.16
CA LEU A 277 -54.69 -1.61 -2.06
C LEU A 277 -55.35 -2.69 -2.92
N THR A 278 -54.57 -3.43 -3.69
CA THR A 278 -55.03 -4.64 -4.38
C THR A 278 -54.22 -5.84 -3.92
N PHE A 279 -54.91 -6.93 -3.58
CA PHE A 279 -54.27 -8.13 -3.06
C PHE A 279 -54.71 -9.39 -3.77
N CYS A 280 -53.83 -10.40 -3.82
CA CYS A 280 -54.07 -11.64 -4.52
C CYS A 280 -54.40 -12.77 -3.54
N VAL A 281 -55.58 -13.35 -3.70
CA VAL A 281 -56.00 -14.57 -3.02
C VAL A 281 -55.72 -15.76 -3.94
N GLN A 282 -54.88 -16.68 -3.51
CA GLN A 282 -54.53 -17.89 -4.25
C GLN A 282 -55.30 -19.09 -3.67
N LEU A 283 -56.03 -19.80 -4.54
CA LEU A 283 -56.61 -21.10 -4.23
C LEU A 283 -55.62 -22.19 -4.61
N GLU A 284 -55.27 -23.04 -3.65
CA GLU A 284 -54.28 -24.11 -3.80
C GLU A 284 -54.97 -25.46 -3.62
N HIS A 285 -54.65 -26.43 -4.45
CA HIS A 285 -55.13 -27.81 -4.33
C HIS A 285 -53.97 -28.71 -3.98
N ARG A 286 -54.16 -29.59 -3.01
CA ARG A 286 -53.24 -30.69 -2.72
C ARG A 286 -53.94 -32.01 -2.98
N SER A 287 -53.49 -32.72 -4.01
CA SER A 287 -53.95 -34.06 -4.36
C SER A 287 -53.78 -35.05 -3.20
N PRO A 288 -54.59 -36.12 -3.13
CA PRO A 288 -54.33 -37.25 -2.23
C PRO A 288 -52.93 -37.87 -2.43
N ARG A 289 -52.37 -37.74 -3.65
CA ARG A 289 -51.00 -38.17 -3.98
C ARG A 289 -49.92 -37.20 -3.50
N GLY A 290 -50.30 -36.05 -2.96
CA GLY A 290 -49.40 -35.05 -2.40
C GLY A 290 -48.91 -33.98 -3.39
N SER A 291 -49.29 -34.04 -4.67
CA SER A 291 -49.01 -32.94 -5.62
C SER A 291 -49.79 -31.69 -5.22
N GLU A 292 -49.14 -30.54 -5.27
CA GLU A 292 -49.73 -29.24 -5.00
C GLU A 292 -49.84 -28.47 -6.33
N GLU A 293 -51.02 -27.94 -6.66
CA GLU A 293 -51.27 -27.15 -7.86
C GLU A 293 -52.05 -25.88 -7.52
N VAL A 294 -51.91 -24.84 -8.35
CA VAL A 294 -52.65 -23.58 -8.19
C VAL A 294 -53.97 -23.70 -8.93
N LEU A 295 -55.09 -23.62 -8.22
CA LEU A 295 -56.41 -23.64 -8.85
C LEU A 295 -56.68 -22.28 -9.51
N ALA A 296 -56.68 -21.21 -8.73
CA ALA A 296 -56.99 -19.87 -9.21
C ALA A 296 -56.21 -18.81 -8.45
N ARG A 297 -55.99 -17.65 -9.09
CA ARG A 297 -55.44 -16.44 -8.47
C ARG A 297 -56.43 -15.31 -8.64
N LEU A 298 -57.01 -14.85 -7.55
CA LEU A 298 -58.07 -13.86 -7.51
C LEU A 298 -57.46 -12.51 -7.06
N PRO A 299 -57.16 -11.57 -7.97
CA PRO A 299 -56.79 -10.22 -7.59
C PRO A 299 -58.05 -9.46 -7.14
N ILE A 300 -58.06 -9.01 -5.89
CA ILE A 300 -59.20 -8.34 -5.27
C ILE A 300 -58.77 -6.96 -4.77
N PRO A 301 -59.29 -5.86 -5.35
CA PRO A 301 -59.11 -4.52 -4.82
C PRO A 301 -59.84 -4.33 -3.49
N ALA A 302 -59.17 -3.76 -2.49
CA ALA A 302 -59.73 -3.46 -1.18
C ALA A 302 -60.96 -2.55 -1.28
N ARG A 303 -60.96 -1.56 -2.19
CA ARG A 303 -62.14 -0.71 -2.46
C ARG A 303 -63.41 -1.51 -2.84
N LEU A 304 -63.28 -2.58 -3.63
CA LEU A 304 -64.44 -3.35 -4.08
C LEU A 304 -64.97 -4.24 -2.95
N LEU A 305 -64.09 -4.71 -2.07
CA LEU A 305 -64.49 -5.38 -0.84
C LEU A 305 -65.22 -4.44 0.11
N GLN A 306 -64.70 -3.22 0.29
CA GLN A 306 -65.35 -2.19 1.10
C GLN A 306 -66.73 -1.83 0.53
N GLN A 307 -66.84 -1.71 -0.79
CA GLN A 307 -68.11 -1.49 -1.48
C GLN A 307 -69.10 -2.64 -1.24
N ALA A 308 -68.68 -3.90 -1.44
CA ALA A 308 -69.53 -5.06 -1.20
C ALA A 308 -69.96 -5.20 0.28
N VAL A 309 -69.12 -4.75 1.22
CA VAL A 309 -69.47 -4.71 2.65
C VAL A 309 -70.47 -3.61 2.96
N ASN A 310 -70.35 -2.45 2.29
CA ASN A 310 -71.25 -1.30 2.47
C ASN A 310 -72.60 -1.47 1.77
N GLN A 311 -72.69 -2.33 0.75
CA GLN A 311 -73.89 -2.63 -0.03
C GLN A 311 -74.31 -4.11 0.14
N PRO A 312 -74.85 -4.50 1.32
CA PRO A 312 -75.22 -5.90 1.57
C PRO A 312 -76.32 -6.35 0.59
N GLY A 313 -76.16 -7.55 0.04
CA GLY A 313 -77.08 -8.12 -0.94
C GLY A 313 -76.75 -7.80 -2.41
N GLU A 314 -76.06 -6.70 -2.69
CA GLU A 314 -75.61 -6.30 -4.03
C GLU A 314 -74.36 -7.08 -4.46
N THR A 315 -74.30 -7.44 -5.73
CA THR A 315 -73.19 -8.20 -6.31
C THR A 315 -72.23 -7.22 -7.00
N VAL A 316 -71.06 -6.99 -6.41
CA VAL A 316 -70.02 -6.09 -6.95
C VAL A 316 -69.09 -6.90 -7.85
N GLN A 317 -69.08 -6.62 -9.14
CA GLN A 317 -68.19 -7.31 -10.09
C GLN A 317 -66.78 -6.72 -10.07
N VAL A 318 -65.77 -7.59 -10.07
CA VAL A 318 -64.37 -7.20 -10.25
C VAL A 318 -64.13 -6.93 -11.73
N PRO A 319 -63.53 -5.78 -12.10
CA PRO A 319 -63.24 -5.46 -13.50
C PRO A 319 -62.46 -6.58 -14.21
N GLN A 320 -62.92 -6.98 -15.40
CA GLN A 320 -62.29 -8.04 -16.18
C GLN A 320 -60.82 -7.76 -16.53
N GLU A 321 -60.46 -6.48 -16.67
CA GLU A 321 -59.07 -6.03 -16.90
C GLU A 321 -58.11 -6.52 -15.80
N LEU A 322 -58.57 -6.60 -14.54
CA LEU A 322 -57.73 -7.10 -13.45
C LEU A 322 -57.55 -8.62 -13.48
N LEU A 323 -58.47 -9.34 -14.13
CA LEU A 323 -58.47 -10.80 -14.22
C LEU A 323 -57.57 -11.31 -15.36
N THR A 324 -57.41 -10.52 -16.43
CA THR A 324 -56.57 -10.87 -17.59
C THR A 324 -55.10 -10.52 -17.40
N VAL A 325 -54.81 -9.53 -16.56
CA VAL A 325 -53.46 -9.06 -16.27
C VAL A 325 -52.75 -9.98 -15.27
N SER A 326 -51.44 -10.15 -15.40
CA SER A 326 -50.67 -11.00 -14.48
C SER A 326 -50.80 -10.47 -13.04
N PRO A 327 -51.08 -11.32 -12.04
CA PRO A 327 -51.35 -10.87 -10.68
C PRO A 327 -50.16 -10.14 -10.03
N GLU A 328 -48.94 -10.38 -10.50
CA GLU A 328 -47.72 -9.71 -10.03
C GLU A 328 -47.66 -8.24 -10.47
N SER A 329 -48.19 -7.91 -11.64
CA SER A 329 -48.24 -6.50 -12.10
C SER A 329 -49.33 -5.69 -11.40
N VAL A 330 -50.41 -6.34 -10.95
CA VAL A 330 -51.53 -5.68 -10.25
C VAL A 330 -51.30 -5.59 -8.74
N CYS A 331 -50.85 -6.68 -8.11
CA CYS A 331 -50.74 -6.79 -6.65
C CYS A 331 -49.33 -6.52 -6.12
N GLY A 332 -48.37 -6.23 -7.00
CA GLY A 332 -46.95 -6.14 -6.70
C GLY A 332 -46.31 -7.50 -6.40
N ASP A 333 -45.16 -7.48 -5.72
CA ASP A 333 -44.42 -8.68 -5.34
C ASP A 333 -45.31 -9.68 -4.57
N LEU A 334 -45.42 -10.89 -5.11
CA LEU A 334 -46.09 -11.99 -4.43
C LEU A 334 -45.10 -12.68 -3.49
N LEU A 335 -45.48 -12.83 -2.22
CA LEU A 335 -44.71 -13.51 -1.19
C LEU A 335 -44.43 -14.96 -1.57
N SER A 336 -43.19 -15.23 -1.98
CA SER A 336 -42.64 -16.57 -1.99
C SER A 336 -42.24 -16.91 -0.55
N GLY A 337 -43.15 -17.56 0.20
CA GLY A 337 -42.80 -18.05 1.53
C GLY A 337 -41.53 -18.89 1.46
N ALA A 338 -40.48 -18.44 2.15
CA ALA A 338 -39.15 -19.05 2.07
C ALA A 338 -39.11 -20.43 2.74
N GLY A 339 -40.15 -20.80 3.49
CA GLY A 339 -40.23 -21.97 4.35
C GLY A 339 -39.53 -21.72 5.69
N ILE A 340 -39.92 -22.47 6.72
CA ILE A 340 -39.41 -22.34 8.10
C ILE A 340 -37.87 -22.34 8.16
N ARG A 341 -37.21 -23.19 7.35
CA ARG A 341 -35.75 -23.34 7.36
C ARG A 341 -35.02 -22.09 6.86
N ASN A 342 -35.53 -21.44 5.82
CA ASN A 342 -34.92 -20.21 5.29
C ASN A 342 -35.37 -18.96 6.07
N ALA A 343 -36.56 -19.02 6.69
CA ALA A 343 -37.12 -17.97 7.52
C ALA A 343 -36.24 -17.60 8.73
N MET A 344 -35.52 -18.58 9.30
CA MET A 344 -34.68 -18.36 10.49
C MET A 344 -33.54 -17.37 10.25
N TRP A 345 -33.09 -17.16 9.01
CA TRP A 345 -31.84 -16.46 8.74
C TRP A 345 -31.99 -15.00 8.30
N LEU A 346 -32.95 -14.67 7.42
CA LEU A 346 -32.81 -13.44 6.60
C LEU A 346 -33.20 -12.13 7.30
N SER A 347 -34.24 -12.10 8.13
CA SER A 347 -34.68 -10.84 8.76
C SER A 347 -34.23 -10.70 10.21
N GLU A 348 -34.36 -11.76 11.00
CA GLU A 348 -34.17 -11.67 12.45
C GLU A 348 -32.69 -11.73 12.86
N PHE A 349 -31.86 -12.48 12.14
CA PHE A 349 -30.42 -12.51 12.42
C PHE A 349 -29.76 -11.15 12.16
N TRP A 350 -30.10 -10.50 11.04
CA TRP A 350 -29.59 -9.17 10.74
C TRP A 350 -30.08 -8.14 11.77
N GLN A 351 -31.35 -8.21 12.18
CA GLN A 351 -31.86 -7.36 13.25
C GLN A 351 -31.16 -7.63 14.58
N LEU A 352 -30.90 -8.90 14.93
CA LEU A 352 -30.17 -9.28 16.14
C LEU A 352 -28.74 -8.76 16.10
N LEU A 353 -27.99 -8.98 15.01
CA LEU A 353 -26.64 -8.45 14.83
C LEU A 353 -26.63 -6.94 14.97
N LEU A 354 -27.60 -6.27 14.34
CA LEU A 354 -27.76 -4.83 14.43
C LEU A 354 -28.05 -4.43 15.87
N ASP A 355 -28.92 -5.13 16.61
CA ASP A 355 -29.18 -4.84 18.02
C ASP A 355 -27.99 -5.10 18.93
N VAL A 356 -27.23 -6.18 18.70
CA VAL A 356 -25.98 -6.44 19.41
C VAL A 356 -24.98 -5.33 19.12
N ALA A 357 -24.84 -4.89 17.87
CA ALA A 357 -23.98 -3.77 17.52
C ALA A 357 -24.42 -2.48 18.21
N HIS A 358 -25.72 -2.18 18.27
CA HIS A 358 -26.24 -1.00 18.97
C HIS A 358 -26.10 -1.13 20.49
N LEU A 359 -26.25 -2.34 21.05
CA LEU A 359 -26.01 -2.59 22.46
C LEU A 359 -24.53 -2.38 22.79
N LEU A 360 -23.61 -2.87 21.95
CA LEU A 360 -22.18 -2.62 22.10
C LEU A 360 -21.87 -1.13 21.97
N LEU A 361 -22.46 -0.42 21.00
CA LEU A 361 -22.33 1.03 20.89
C LEU A 361 -22.85 1.76 22.13
N PHE A 362 -23.99 1.32 22.68
CA PHE A 362 -24.54 1.84 23.93
C PHE A 362 -23.64 1.57 25.13
N LEU A 363 -23.05 0.37 25.23
CA LEU A 363 -22.05 0.04 26.25
C LEU A 363 -20.77 0.88 26.08
N CYS A 364 -20.34 1.16 24.85
CA CYS A 364 -19.23 2.07 24.59
C CYS A 364 -19.52 3.50 25.07
N LEU A 365 -20.79 3.93 25.14
CA LEU A 365 -21.14 5.22 25.76
C LEU A 365 -20.77 5.28 27.25
N ALA A 366 -20.62 4.14 27.94
CA ALA A 366 -20.17 4.11 29.33
C ALA A 366 -18.74 4.66 29.52
N LEU A 367 -17.91 4.67 28.46
CA LEU A 367 -16.61 5.33 28.48
C LEU A 367 -16.75 6.86 28.66
N ALA A 368 -17.83 7.43 28.12
CA ALA A 368 -18.17 8.86 28.20
C ALA A 368 -19.50 9.06 28.95
N PRO A 369 -19.49 8.99 30.31
CA PRO A 369 -20.71 8.91 31.11
C PRO A 369 -21.67 10.09 30.89
N TRP A 370 -21.17 11.28 30.54
CA TRP A 370 -22.02 12.43 30.18
C TRP A 370 -22.84 12.19 28.90
N ARG A 371 -22.30 11.50 27.89
CA ARG A 371 -23.03 11.13 26.66
C ARG A 371 -23.99 9.99 26.90
N LEU A 372 -23.64 9.02 27.75
CA LEU A 372 -24.56 7.98 28.17
C LEU A 372 -25.79 8.58 28.85
N LEU A 373 -25.59 9.50 29.81
CA LEU A 373 -26.69 10.19 30.50
C LEU A 373 -27.56 11.00 29.52
N GLN A 374 -26.95 11.69 28.56
CA GLN A 374 -27.69 12.39 27.50
C GLN A 374 -28.51 11.41 26.64
N CYS A 375 -27.91 10.30 26.20
CA CYS A 375 -28.59 9.29 25.40
C CYS A 375 -29.80 8.70 26.15
N VAL A 376 -29.64 8.34 27.42
CA VAL A 376 -30.73 7.84 28.27
C VAL A 376 -31.81 8.91 28.45
N TYR A 377 -31.42 10.15 28.73
CA TYR A 377 -32.36 11.28 28.85
C TYR A 377 -33.21 11.47 27.59
N PHE A 378 -32.60 11.50 26.41
CA PHE A 378 -33.31 11.67 25.14
C PHE A 378 -34.07 10.42 24.71
N ALA A 379 -33.62 9.22 25.06
CA ALA A 379 -34.38 7.99 24.84
C ALA A 379 -35.72 8.02 25.60
N CYS A 380 -35.74 8.54 26.84
CA CYS A 380 -36.96 8.61 27.66
C CYS A 380 -37.91 9.77 27.29
N ARG A 381 -37.43 10.86 26.70
CA ARG A 381 -38.24 12.03 26.32
C ARG A 381 -38.96 11.86 24.97
N PRO A 382 -40.07 12.59 24.68
CA PRO A 382 -40.70 12.59 23.35
C PRO A 382 -39.74 13.00 22.22
N SER A 383 -39.97 12.50 21.00
CA SER A 383 -39.09 12.76 19.83
C SER A 383 -39.00 14.25 19.46
N GLN A 384 -40.03 15.04 19.77
CA GLN A 384 -40.06 16.49 19.57
C GLN A 384 -38.99 17.24 20.38
N VAL A 385 -38.69 16.80 21.61
CA VAL A 385 -37.68 17.44 22.48
C VAL A 385 -36.28 17.28 21.89
N TRP A 386 -35.98 16.12 21.31
CA TRP A 386 -34.73 15.88 20.60
C TRP A 386 -34.61 16.78 19.37
N ARG A 387 -35.67 16.88 18.56
CA ARG A 387 -35.71 17.76 17.37
C ARG A 387 -35.50 19.23 17.74
N GLY A 388 -36.15 19.71 18.81
CA GLY A 388 -35.94 21.07 19.31
C GLY A 388 -34.52 21.33 19.79
N THR A 389 -33.87 20.32 20.40
CA THR A 389 -32.46 20.41 20.80
C THR A 389 -31.55 20.50 19.57
N LEU A 390 -31.80 19.69 18.54
CA LEU A 390 -31.07 19.75 17.27
C LEU A 390 -31.26 21.10 16.57
N ALA A 391 -32.49 21.65 16.58
CA ALA A 391 -32.77 22.96 16.00
C ALA A 391 -32.01 24.08 16.73
N ARG A 392 -31.98 24.10 18.07
CA ARG A 392 -31.13 25.04 18.85
C ARG A 392 -29.64 24.86 18.56
N GLN A 393 -29.17 23.62 18.47
CA GLN A 393 -27.75 23.37 18.17
C GLN A 393 -27.39 23.86 16.78
N LEU A 394 -28.23 23.59 15.78
CA LEU A 394 -28.02 24.03 14.41
C LEU A 394 -28.06 25.56 14.30
N SER A 395 -29.02 26.23 14.94
CA SER A 395 -29.07 27.70 14.95
C SER A 395 -27.84 28.30 15.64
N SER A 396 -27.42 27.73 16.79
CA SER A 396 -26.20 28.19 17.47
C SER A 396 -24.93 28.00 16.61
N LEU A 397 -24.80 26.89 15.90
CA LEU A 397 -23.65 26.61 15.03
C LEU A 397 -23.58 27.59 13.85
N LEU A 398 -24.74 27.93 13.26
CA LEU A 398 -24.83 28.87 12.15
C LEU A 398 -24.48 30.29 12.60
N LEU A 399 -25.06 30.75 13.71
CA LEU A 399 -24.81 32.08 14.28
C LEU A 399 -23.36 32.23 14.77
N VAL A 400 -22.77 31.19 15.37
CA VAL A 400 -21.36 31.20 15.80
C VAL A 400 -20.41 31.20 14.60
N LYS A 401 -20.73 30.46 13.52
CA LYS A 401 -19.97 30.53 12.26
C LYS A 401 -20.04 31.90 11.59
N GLU A 402 -21.16 32.60 11.75
CA GLU A 402 -21.43 33.90 11.14
C GLU A 402 -20.53 35.02 11.67
N ALA A 403 -20.29 35.05 12.99
CA ALA A 403 -19.83 36.26 13.66
C ALA A 403 -18.34 36.61 13.44
N GLU A 404 -17.40 35.66 13.49
CA GLU A 404 -15.97 36.03 13.59
C GLU A 404 -15.02 35.15 12.76
N LEU A 405 -15.20 33.83 12.73
CA LEU A 405 -14.12 32.95 12.25
C LEU A 405 -13.94 32.94 10.73
N ILE A 406 -15.02 32.84 9.95
CA ILE A 406 -14.92 32.72 8.49
C ILE A 406 -14.92 34.10 7.84
N ARG A 407 -15.90 34.95 8.19
CA ARG A 407 -16.03 36.31 7.65
C ARG A 407 -14.83 37.17 8.04
N GLY A 408 -14.45 37.18 9.32
CA GLY A 408 -13.31 37.94 9.83
C GLY A 408 -11.96 37.46 9.27
N ALA A 409 -11.69 36.15 9.29
CA ALA A 409 -10.40 35.64 8.82
C ALA A 409 -10.24 35.77 7.29
N MET A 410 -11.27 35.47 6.50
CA MET A 410 -11.22 35.59 5.03
C MET A 410 -11.03 37.04 4.61
N LEU A 411 -11.82 37.97 5.15
CA LEU A 411 -11.66 39.40 4.85
C LEU A 411 -10.31 39.91 5.32
N LYS A 412 -9.80 39.45 6.47
CA LYS A 412 -8.51 39.88 6.99
C LYS A 412 -7.34 39.36 6.16
N ILE A 413 -7.37 38.10 5.70
CA ILE A 413 -6.36 37.53 4.79
C ILE A 413 -6.43 38.24 3.43
N TYR A 414 -7.64 38.41 2.88
CA TYR A 414 -7.84 39.14 1.64
C TYR A 414 -7.28 40.57 1.74
N ARG A 415 -7.67 41.34 2.76
CA ARG A 415 -7.23 42.74 2.93
C ARG A 415 -5.75 42.89 3.28
N ARG A 416 -5.16 41.95 4.02
CA ARG A 416 -3.74 42.04 4.44
C ARG A 416 -2.76 41.49 3.43
N GLU A 417 -3.10 40.40 2.73
CA GLU A 417 -2.14 39.70 1.88
C GLU A 417 -2.47 39.87 0.40
N LEU A 418 -3.72 39.69 0.00
CA LEU A 418 -4.10 39.65 -1.41
C LEU A 418 -4.31 41.06 -2.00
N GLU A 419 -5.01 41.92 -1.26
CA GLU A 419 -5.34 43.28 -1.70
C GLU A 419 -4.09 44.14 -1.94
N PRO A 420 -3.04 44.13 -1.08
CA PRO A 420 -1.82 44.88 -1.35
C PRO A 420 -1.06 44.36 -2.58
N LEU A 421 -1.07 43.04 -2.81
CA LEU A 421 -0.44 42.42 -3.97
C LEU A 421 -1.18 42.73 -5.27
N LEU A 422 -2.52 42.76 -5.24
CA LEU A 422 -3.34 43.19 -6.36
C LEU A 422 -3.12 44.68 -6.66
N ASN A 423 -3.08 45.52 -5.63
CA ASN A 423 -2.82 46.94 -5.75
C ASN A 423 -1.40 47.25 -6.23
N ALA A 424 -0.40 46.45 -5.85
CA ALA A 424 0.96 46.55 -6.36
C ALA A 424 1.04 46.06 -7.81
N ALA A 425 0.43 44.92 -8.13
CA ALA A 425 0.40 44.38 -9.47
C ALA A 425 -0.30 45.30 -10.47
N ALA A 426 -1.33 46.03 -10.03
CA ALA A 426 -2.02 47.02 -10.85
C ALA A 426 -1.15 48.24 -11.19
N LYS A 427 -0.06 48.47 -10.43
CA LYS A 427 0.91 49.56 -10.66
C LYS A 427 2.10 49.14 -11.53
N ASP A 428 2.39 47.85 -11.62
CA ASP A 428 3.55 47.29 -12.35
C ASP A 428 3.18 46.82 -13.78
N PRO A 429 4.14 46.80 -14.74
CA PRO A 429 3.89 46.38 -16.11
C PRO A 429 3.46 44.89 -16.22
N PRO A 430 2.54 44.56 -17.15
CA PRO A 430 1.62 43.41 -17.05
C PRO A 430 2.23 42.00 -17.17
N PHE A 431 3.47 41.87 -17.65
CA PHE A 431 4.00 40.55 -18.04
C PHE A 431 4.66 39.77 -16.90
N ARG A 432 5.24 40.43 -15.89
CA ARG A 432 5.91 39.75 -14.75
C ARG A 432 5.02 39.53 -13.53
N THR A 433 3.93 40.27 -13.41
CA THR A 433 3.04 40.23 -12.24
C THR A 433 1.97 39.15 -12.34
N SER A 434 1.57 38.71 -13.54
CA SER A 434 0.45 37.77 -13.69
C SER A 434 0.74 36.35 -13.20
N GLU A 435 1.95 35.80 -13.41
CA GLU A 435 2.32 34.46 -12.95
C GLU A 435 2.48 34.39 -11.43
N LYS A 436 3.23 35.34 -10.84
CA LYS A 436 3.38 35.43 -9.38
C LYS A 436 2.04 35.65 -8.69
N LEU A 437 1.17 36.49 -9.25
CA LEU A 437 -0.15 36.73 -8.69
C LEU A 437 -1.04 35.49 -8.79
N ARG A 438 -0.96 34.73 -9.88
CA ARG A 438 -1.68 33.45 -10.03
C ARG A 438 -1.18 32.38 -9.06
N GLU A 439 0.14 32.28 -8.88
CA GLU A 439 0.76 31.35 -7.93
C GLU A 439 0.39 31.71 -6.48
N VAL A 440 0.48 33.00 -6.11
CA VAL A 440 0.12 33.47 -4.77
C VAL A 440 -1.38 33.33 -4.52
N ALA A 441 -2.24 33.67 -5.49
CA ALA A 441 -3.68 33.47 -5.37
C ALA A 441 -4.03 31.98 -5.22
N ALA A 442 -3.40 31.09 -6.00
CA ALA A 442 -3.59 29.64 -5.86
C ALA A 442 -3.09 29.12 -4.49
N LYS A 443 -1.95 29.61 -4.01
CA LYS A 443 -1.38 29.25 -2.71
C LYS A 443 -2.25 29.76 -1.55
N LEU A 444 -2.85 30.94 -1.68
CA LEU A 444 -3.77 31.50 -0.69
C LEU A 444 -5.14 30.81 -0.72
N LEU A 445 -5.71 30.57 -1.90
CA LEU A 445 -6.96 29.81 -2.04
C LEU A 445 -6.82 28.38 -1.49
N GLY A 446 -5.65 27.75 -1.66
CA GLY A 446 -5.35 26.43 -1.09
C GLY A 446 -5.19 26.43 0.43
N ARG A 447 -4.88 27.58 1.05
CA ARG A 447 -4.74 27.74 2.51
C ARG A 447 -6.05 28.07 3.21
N LEU A 448 -7.09 28.47 2.47
CA LEU A 448 -8.37 28.82 3.07
C LEU A 448 -9.09 27.56 3.56
N PRO A 449 -9.43 27.47 4.87
CA PRO A 449 -10.22 26.37 5.37
C PRO A 449 -11.64 26.52 4.83
N MET A 450 -11.96 25.83 3.74
CA MET A 450 -13.35 25.69 3.31
C MET A 450 -14.13 25.04 4.45
N PRO A 451 -15.22 25.67 4.95
CA PRO A 451 -16.00 25.12 6.05
C PRO A 451 -16.47 23.71 5.68
N GLY A 452 -16.17 22.75 6.55
CA GLY A 452 -16.62 21.37 6.34
C GLY A 452 -18.15 21.33 6.35
N LYS A 453 -18.76 21.04 5.19
CA LYS A 453 -20.21 20.90 5.02
C LYS A 453 -20.82 19.78 5.89
N ASN A 454 -19.98 18.88 6.39
CA ASN A 454 -20.41 17.59 6.95
C ASN A 454 -21.20 17.73 8.28
N GLY A 455 -20.90 18.75 9.11
CA GLY A 455 -21.57 18.92 10.40
C GLY A 455 -23.02 19.41 10.28
N GLU A 456 -23.24 20.46 9.48
CA GLU A 456 -24.58 21.03 9.24
C GLU A 456 -25.46 20.06 8.46
N MET A 457 -24.91 19.41 7.43
CA MET A 457 -25.66 18.45 6.62
C MET A 457 -26.15 17.25 7.43
N GLY A 458 -25.39 16.81 8.45
CA GLY A 458 -25.81 15.73 9.34
C GLY A 458 -26.98 16.12 10.25
N LEU A 459 -26.99 17.36 10.77
CA LEU A 459 -28.10 17.87 11.59
C LEU A 459 -29.34 18.15 10.73
N LEU A 460 -29.14 18.69 9.51
CA LEU A 460 -30.22 18.93 8.55
C LEU A 460 -30.86 17.63 8.07
N SER A 461 -30.08 16.61 7.73
CA SER A 461 -30.62 15.31 7.30
C SER A 461 -31.37 14.60 8.44
N GLU A 462 -30.94 14.80 9.69
CA GLU A 462 -31.65 14.30 10.87
C GLU A 462 -33.02 14.95 11.04
N LEU A 463 -33.10 16.28 10.91
CA LEU A 463 -34.37 17.02 10.96
C LEU A 463 -35.27 16.67 9.78
N GLN A 464 -34.73 16.53 8.56
CA GLN A 464 -35.50 16.14 7.37
C GLN A 464 -36.08 14.74 7.47
N ALA A 465 -35.33 13.77 8.02
CA ALA A 465 -35.80 12.40 8.14
C ALA A 465 -36.97 12.23 9.13
N SER A 466 -37.35 13.28 9.84
CA SER A 466 -38.48 13.26 10.77
C SER A 466 -39.85 13.40 10.09
N ASN A 467 -39.90 13.86 8.83
CA ASN A 467 -41.13 14.20 8.08
C ASN A 467 -42.13 15.09 8.85
N ASP A 468 -41.64 15.86 9.83
CA ASP A 468 -42.44 16.78 10.62
C ASP A 468 -42.52 18.13 9.91
N GLU A 469 -43.73 18.66 9.70
CA GLU A 469 -43.95 19.92 8.96
C GLU A 469 -43.16 21.09 9.57
N VAL A 470 -43.10 21.16 10.90
CA VAL A 470 -42.34 22.20 11.63
C VAL A 470 -40.82 22.02 11.41
N ALA A 471 -40.34 20.78 11.39
CA ALA A 471 -38.93 20.48 11.08
C ALA A 471 -38.57 20.82 9.64
N MET A 472 -39.46 20.56 8.69
CA MET A 472 -39.24 20.87 7.28
C MET A 472 -39.21 22.38 7.03
N ALA A 473 -40.13 23.15 7.63
CA ALA A 473 -40.12 24.61 7.54
C ALA A 473 -38.85 25.23 8.14
N PHE A 474 -38.37 24.72 9.29
CA PHE A 474 -37.11 25.15 9.89
C PHE A 474 -35.90 24.81 9.01
N VAL A 475 -35.85 23.60 8.44
CA VAL A 475 -34.80 23.17 7.52
C VAL A 475 -34.73 24.08 6.28
N GLU A 476 -35.87 24.50 5.74
CA GLU A 476 -35.91 25.40 4.59
C GLU A 476 -35.33 26.78 4.92
N LYS A 477 -35.72 27.37 6.07
CA LYS A 477 -35.14 28.63 6.55
C LYS A 477 -33.62 28.55 6.73
N VAL A 478 -33.13 27.45 7.34
CA VAL A 478 -31.69 27.20 7.50
C VAL A 478 -30.99 27.05 6.15
N LYS A 479 -31.59 26.37 5.17
CA LYS A 479 -31.02 26.25 3.82
C LYS A 479 -30.90 27.62 3.16
N ASN A 480 -31.94 28.43 3.20
CA ASN A 480 -31.93 29.78 2.62
C ASN A 480 -30.83 30.65 3.24
N TYR A 481 -30.72 30.61 4.57
CA TYR A 481 -29.64 31.27 5.30
C TYR A 481 -28.25 30.75 4.89
N SER A 482 -28.03 29.43 4.85
CA SER A 482 -26.75 28.82 4.48
C SER A 482 -26.37 29.10 3.02
N PHE A 483 -27.34 29.12 2.10
CA PHE A 483 -27.11 29.50 0.70
C PHE A 483 -26.66 30.96 0.59
N LEU A 484 -27.35 31.89 1.27
CA LEU A 484 -26.96 33.29 1.28
C LEU A 484 -25.59 33.49 1.94
N GLN A 485 -25.31 32.80 3.04
CA GLN A 485 -24.01 32.85 3.73
C GLN A 485 -22.86 32.33 2.85
N ASN A 486 -23.07 31.22 2.15
CA ASN A 486 -22.08 30.69 1.21
C ASN A 486 -21.87 31.65 0.03
N ALA A 487 -22.94 32.27 -0.47
CA ALA A 487 -22.83 33.32 -1.48
C ALA A 487 -22.01 34.49 -0.92
N VAL A 488 -22.34 35.00 0.28
CA VAL A 488 -21.65 36.16 0.85
C VAL A 488 -20.16 35.92 1.07
N SER A 489 -19.81 34.74 1.60
CA SER A 489 -18.43 34.39 1.94
C SER A 489 -17.55 34.02 0.74
N SER A 490 -18.10 33.46 -0.33
CA SER A 490 -17.31 32.97 -1.48
C SER A 490 -17.48 33.80 -2.75
N TYR A 491 -18.68 34.29 -3.02
CA TYR A 491 -19.03 34.95 -4.27
C TYR A 491 -18.52 36.40 -4.32
N TRP A 492 -18.75 37.21 -3.28
CA TRP A 492 -18.37 38.64 -3.28
C TRP A 492 -16.85 38.88 -3.28
N PRO A 493 -16.04 38.16 -2.47
CA PRO A 493 -14.58 38.26 -2.58
C PRO A 493 -14.08 37.83 -3.97
N GLY A 494 -14.72 36.79 -4.56
CA GLY A 494 -14.43 36.33 -5.91
C GLY A 494 -14.75 37.36 -6.99
N LEU A 495 -15.89 38.04 -6.89
CA LEU A 495 -16.25 39.14 -7.81
C LEU A 495 -15.32 40.35 -7.67
N THR A 496 -14.95 40.70 -6.43
CA THR A 496 -14.00 41.79 -6.16
C THR A 496 -12.63 41.46 -6.76
N LEU A 497 -12.14 40.23 -6.57
CA LEU A 497 -10.93 39.73 -7.22
C LEU A 497 -11.06 39.74 -8.75
N GLY A 498 -12.20 39.30 -9.28
CA GLY A 498 -12.48 39.31 -10.72
C GLY A 498 -12.42 40.71 -11.33
N ALA A 499 -13.04 41.71 -10.69
CA ALA A 499 -12.98 43.11 -11.09
C ALA A 499 -11.53 43.63 -11.10
N ASN A 500 -10.75 43.31 -10.06
CA ASN A 500 -9.32 43.68 -9.98
C ASN A 500 -8.48 43.01 -11.09
N LEU A 501 -8.76 41.74 -11.43
CA LEU A 501 -8.09 41.04 -12.52
C LEU A 501 -8.48 41.58 -13.91
N LEU A 502 -9.71 42.05 -14.10
CA LEU A 502 -10.16 42.68 -15.35
C LEU A 502 -9.53 44.05 -15.56
N LEU A 503 -9.31 44.82 -14.49
CA LEU A 503 -8.50 46.04 -14.54
C LEU A 503 -7.06 45.73 -14.97
N LEU A 504 -6.43 44.71 -14.38
CA LEU A 504 -5.07 44.26 -14.74
C LEU A 504 -4.94 43.86 -16.22
N LYS A 505 -5.98 43.24 -16.79
CA LYS A 505 -6.04 42.86 -18.21
C LYS A 505 -6.39 44.04 -19.14
N LYS A 506 -6.54 45.25 -18.60
CA LYS A 506 -7.04 46.45 -19.31
C LYS A 506 -8.42 46.24 -19.97
N SER A 507 -9.20 45.29 -19.46
CA SER A 507 -10.57 45.03 -19.91
C SER A 507 -11.58 45.97 -19.27
N PHE A 508 -11.26 46.51 -18.09
CA PHE A 508 -11.96 47.63 -17.47
C PHE A 508 -11.11 48.90 -17.54
N ASN A 509 -11.72 50.02 -17.87
CA ASN A 509 -11.13 51.32 -17.58
C ASN A 509 -11.25 51.64 -16.06
N PRO A 510 -10.47 52.59 -15.51
CA PRO A 510 -10.51 52.89 -14.07
C PRO A 510 -11.89 53.31 -13.55
N GLN A 511 -12.72 53.96 -14.37
CA GLN A 511 -14.07 54.38 -13.98
C GLN A 511 -15.04 53.19 -13.92
N GLU A 512 -14.99 52.28 -14.90
CA GLU A 512 -15.75 51.02 -14.93
C GLU A 512 -15.38 50.11 -13.77
N HIS A 513 -14.09 50.05 -13.42
CA HIS A 513 -13.60 49.30 -12.26
C HIS A 513 -14.13 49.90 -10.96
N ALA A 514 -14.02 51.21 -10.75
CA ALA A 514 -14.54 51.89 -9.58
C ALA A 514 -16.06 51.68 -9.43
N LEU A 515 -16.82 51.86 -10.51
CA LEU A 515 -18.27 51.65 -10.55
C LEU A 515 -18.65 50.18 -10.30
N SER A 516 -17.85 49.23 -10.78
CA SER A 516 -18.04 47.81 -10.50
C SER A 516 -17.81 47.50 -9.02
N LEU A 517 -16.75 48.03 -8.42
CA LEU A 517 -16.47 47.85 -7.00
C LEU A 517 -17.55 48.49 -6.12
N GLU A 518 -18.04 49.67 -6.47
CA GLU A 518 -19.14 50.32 -5.76
C GLU A 518 -20.42 49.48 -5.81
N LYS A 519 -20.78 48.95 -7.00
CA LYS A 519 -21.94 48.04 -7.15
C LYS A 519 -21.77 46.74 -6.37
N ILE A 520 -20.57 46.16 -6.38
CA ILE A 520 -20.25 44.96 -5.59
C ILE A 520 -20.39 45.26 -4.09
N ALA A 521 -19.85 46.38 -3.61
CA ALA A 521 -19.94 46.79 -2.20
C ALA A 521 -21.40 47.06 -1.77
N SER A 522 -22.19 47.74 -2.60
CA SER A 522 -23.61 47.98 -2.34
C SER A 522 -24.43 46.68 -2.33
N ALA A 523 -24.15 45.75 -3.25
CA ALA A 523 -24.80 44.44 -3.27
C ALA A 523 -24.40 43.59 -2.06
N GLN A 524 -23.12 43.64 -1.66
CA GLN A 524 -22.63 42.98 -0.46
C GLN A 524 -23.32 43.52 0.80
N SER A 525 -23.44 44.84 0.95
CA SER A 525 -24.14 45.45 2.09
C SER A 525 -25.59 44.97 2.19
N ARG A 526 -26.33 44.94 1.07
CA ARG A 526 -27.72 44.43 1.05
C ARG A 526 -27.80 42.94 1.39
N ALA A 527 -26.85 42.14 0.92
CA ALA A 527 -26.79 40.73 1.25
C ALA A 527 -26.49 40.52 2.73
N ASP A 528 -25.65 41.36 3.32
CA ASP A 528 -25.34 41.35 4.76
C ASP A 528 -26.57 41.70 5.61
N ASP A 529 -27.36 42.69 5.21
CA ASP A 529 -28.62 43.04 5.88
C ASP A 529 -29.65 41.90 5.81
N LEU A 530 -29.80 41.28 4.63
CA LEU A 530 -30.66 40.11 4.45
C LEU A 530 -30.21 38.92 5.30
N LEU A 531 -28.91 38.71 5.42
CA LEU A 531 -28.34 37.63 6.22
C LEU A 531 -28.67 37.82 7.72
N LEU A 532 -28.60 39.05 8.22
CA LEU A 532 -29.06 39.39 9.59
C LEU A 532 -30.56 39.13 9.80
N THR A 533 -31.40 39.45 8.81
CA THR A 533 -32.84 39.15 8.91
C THR A 533 -33.12 37.65 8.93
N LEU A 534 -32.48 36.87 8.04
CA LEU A 534 -32.62 35.41 8.02
C LEU A 534 -32.05 34.75 9.28
N ALA A 535 -30.97 35.30 9.86
CA ALA A 535 -30.43 34.86 11.15
C ALA A 535 -31.48 34.96 12.27
N ALA A 536 -32.16 36.11 12.34
CA ALA A 536 -33.24 36.34 13.31
C ALA A 536 -34.43 35.39 13.08
N GLU A 537 -34.81 35.13 11.82
CA GLU A 537 -35.88 34.18 11.48
C GLU A 537 -35.54 32.73 11.86
N VAL A 538 -34.30 32.28 11.61
CA VAL A 538 -33.81 30.96 12.02
C VAL A 538 -33.81 30.84 13.54
N GLN A 539 -33.39 31.90 14.24
CA GLN A 539 -33.42 31.92 15.71
C GLN A 539 -34.86 31.83 16.23
N ALA A 540 -35.79 32.62 15.69
CA ALA A 540 -37.21 32.59 16.07
C ALA A 540 -37.83 31.20 15.81
N ALA A 541 -37.60 30.61 14.63
CA ALA A 541 -38.12 29.28 14.28
C ALA A 541 -37.54 28.17 15.19
N SER A 542 -36.32 28.33 15.71
CA SER A 542 -35.75 27.37 16.66
C SER A 542 -36.47 27.37 18.03
N VAL A 543 -37.08 28.51 18.40
CA VAL A 543 -37.86 28.66 19.65
C VAL A 543 -39.24 28.00 19.54
N GLU A 544 -39.84 27.95 18.35
CA GLU A 544 -41.17 27.33 18.10
C GLU A 544 -41.22 25.84 18.48
N PHE A 545 -40.07 25.14 18.50
CA PHE A 545 -39.99 23.74 18.96
C PHE A 545 -40.25 23.54 20.47
N HIS A 546 -40.38 24.60 21.27
CA HIS A 546 -40.37 24.53 22.74
C HIS A 546 -41.74 24.65 23.41
N SER A 547 -42.75 23.94 22.89
CA SER A 547 -44.03 23.72 23.57
C SER A 547 -44.26 22.26 23.98
N PRO A 548 -43.54 21.72 24.97
CA PRO A 548 -43.95 20.46 25.58
C PRO A 548 -45.16 20.70 26.49
N ASN A 549 -46.34 20.24 26.09
CA ASN A 549 -47.36 19.87 27.06
C ASN A 549 -46.79 18.73 27.93
N ASP A 550 -46.91 18.84 29.25
CA ASP A 550 -46.36 17.92 30.27
C ASP A 550 -46.96 16.50 30.18
N ALA A 551 -46.61 15.76 29.13
CA ALA A 551 -46.85 14.33 29.07
C ALA A 551 -45.86 13.60 30.00
N GLY A 552 -46.38 12.79 30.92
CA GLY A 552 -45.57 12.07 31.91
C GLY A 552 -44.45 11.21 31.29
N LEU A 553 -43.26 11.28 31.89
CA LEU A 553 -41.99 10.69 31.41
C LEU A 553 -42.09 9.20 31.02
N LEU A 554 -42.88 8.41 31.75
CA LEU A 554 -42.97 6.96 31.56
C LEU A 554 -43.87 6.57 30.38
N SER A 555 -44.94 7.32 30.10
CA SER A 555 -45.84 7.00 28.99
C SER A 555 -45.24 7.36 27.63
N SER A 556 -44.32 8.33 27.59
CA SER A 556 -43.61 8.72 26.37
C SER A 556 -42.48 7.76 25.98
N ALA A 557 -41.76 7.21 26.96
CA ALA A 557 -40.60 6.34 26.69
C ALA A 557 -40.99 5.07 25.93
N CYS A 558 -42.13 4.45 26.27
CA CYS A 558 -42.59 3.22 25.62
C CYS A 558 -43.18 3.44 24.21
N ARG A 559 -43.38 4.67 23.77
CA ARG A 559 -44.02 4.96 22.46
C ARG A 559 -43.04 5.17 21.31
N LYS A 560 -41.76 5.38 21.60
CA LYS A 560 -40.75 5.58 20.55
C LYS A 560 -40.45 4.28 19.82
N PRO A 561 -40.42 4.27 18.47
CA PRO A 561 -40.04 3.08 17.73
C PRO A 561 -38.57 2.70 18.02
N LEU A 562 -38.26 1.41 17.92
CA LEU A 562 -36.90 0.90 18.16
C LEU A 562 -35.86 1.52 17.21
N SER A 563 -36.27 1.87 15.98
CA SER A 563 -35.42 2.55 15.00
C SER A 563 -34.93 3.92 15.49
N GLU A 564 -35.78 4.69 16.18
CA GLU A 564 -35.39 5.98 16.77
C GLU A 564 -34.40 5.79 17.92
N HIS A 565 -34.60 4.77 18.77
CA HIS A 565 -33.64 4.45 19.84
C HIS A 565 -32.27 4.07 19.28
N ARG A 566 -32.24 3.18 18.27
CA ARG A 566 -31.01 2.79 17.57
C ARG A 566 -30.30 4.01 16.98
N ARG A 567 -31.05 4.89 16.31
CA ARG A 567 -30.52 6.13 15.73
C ARG A 567 -29.95 7.08 16.79
N LEU A 568 -30.62 7.26 17.92
CA LEU A 568 -30.10 8.05 19.05
C LEU A 568 -28.77 7.48 19.57
N VAL A 569 -28.70 6.16 19.79
CA VAL A 569 -27.46 5.49 20.23
C VAL A 569 -26.33 5.71 19.23
N GLN A 570 -26.60 5.58 17.93
CA GLN A 570 -25.59 5.86 16.88
C GLN A 570 -25.09 7.30 16.94
N ILE A 571 -26.01 8.27 17.01
CA ILE A 571 -25.65 9.70 17.07
C ILE A 571 -24.77 9.98 18.28
N PHE A 572 -25.16 9.50 19.47
CA PHE A 572 -24.38 9.69 20.69
C PHE A 572 -23.04 8.93 20.64
N ALA A 573 -22.98 7.73 20.06
CA ALA A 573 -21.74 6.99 19.92
C ALA A 573 -20.76 7.69 18.96
N CYS A 574 -21.27 8.24 17.85
CA CYS A 574 -20.48 9.09 16.97
C CYS A 574 -20.02 10.37 17.67
N GLU A 575 -20.85 10.99 18.51
CA GLU A 575 -20.43 12.14 19.32
C GLU A 575 -19.35 11.77 20.34
N VAL A 576 -19.42 10.60 20.98
CA VAL A 576 -18.35 10.09 21.85
C VAL A 576 -17.04 9.94 21.07
N LEU A 577 -17.10 9.38 19.87
CA LEU A 577 -15.91 9.25 19.02
C LEU A 577 -15.32 10.62 18.65
N LYS A 578 -16.17 11.62 18.39
CA LYS A 578 -15.73 13.00 18.16
C LYS A 578 -15.13 13.63 19.41
N ASP A 579 -15.71 13.40 20.59
CA ASP A 579 -15.20 13.90 21.86
C ASP A 579 -13.78 13.36 22.12
N TYR A 580 -13.59 12.04 22.01
CA TYR A 580 -12.28 11.41 22.16
C TYR A 580 -11.31 11.79 21.05
N GLY A 581 -11.79 11.88 19.80
CA GLY A 581 -10.99 12.40 18.69
C GLY A 581 -10.49 13.81 18.97
N THR A 582 -11.34 14.68 19.52
CA THR A 582 -10.97 16.04 19.93
C THR A 582 -9.94 16.03 21.06
N LEU A 583 -10.11 15.16 22.07
CA LEU A 583 -9.12 15.00 23.15
C LEU A 583 -7.78 14.51 22.62
N LEU A 584 -7.78 13.55 21.69
CA LEU A 584 -6.57 13.04 21.02
C LEU A 584 -5.90 14.13 20.15
N LEU A 585 -6.69 14.89 19.37
CA LEU A 585 -6.24 16.08 18.63
C LEU A 585 -5.58 17.10 19.58
N GLY A 586 -6.20 17.34 20.73
CA GLY A 586 -5.67 18.20 21.78
C GLY A 586 -4.36 17.70 22.34
N PHE A 587 -4.24 16.40 22.61
CA PHE A 587 -3.02 15.77 23.09
C PHE A 587 -1.89 15.81 22.05
N LEU A 588 -2.18 15.53 20.78
CA LEU A 588 -1.22 15.67 19.68
C LEU A 588 -0.72 17.11 19.51
N LEU A 589 -1.62 18.09 19.69
CA LEU A 589 -1.24 19.51 19.68
C LEU A 589 -0.41 19.91 20.90
N LEU A 590 -0.68 19.32 22.07
CA LEU A 590 0.14 19.50 23.26
C LEU A 590 1.57 18.98 23.05
N ILE A 591 1.72 17.84 22.37
CA ILE A 591 3.03 17.26 22.02
C ILE A 591 3.77 18.13 21.01
N SER A 592 3.07 18.74 20.06
CA SER A 592 3.68 19.57 19.01
C SER A 592 3.94 21.01 19.48
N VAL A 593 4.54 21.18 20.67
CA VAL A 593 4.86 22.41 21.44
C VAL A 593 4.88 23.73 20.65
N TYR A 594 5.46 23.74 19.44
CA TYR A 594 5.49 24.89 18.54
C TYR A 594 4.10 25.44 18.09
N ARG A 595 3.04 24.62 18.08
CA ARG A 595 1.67 25.05 17.68
C ARG A 595 0.81 25.51 18.86
N LEU A 596 1.23 25.24 20.10
CA LEU A 596 0.46 25.56 21.31
C LEU A 596 0.11 27.06 21.44
N PRO A 597 1.01 28.02 21.16
CA PRO A 597 0.68 29.45 21.25
C PRO A 597 -0.46 29.86 20.32
N ALA A 598 -0.52 29.29 19.11
CA ALA A 598 -1.59 29.58 18.15
C ALA A 598 -2.94 29.01 18.59
N VAL A 599 -2.96 27.86 19.27
CA VAL A 599 -4.17 27.30 19.89
C VAL A 599 -4.65 28.20 21.03
N VAL A 600 -3.75 28.63 21.91
CA VAL A 600 -4.08 29.50 23.05
C VAL A 600 -4.62 30.85 22.58
N GLU A 601 -3.99 31.45 21.57
CA GLU A 601 -4.45 32.72 21.00
C GLU A 601 -5.84 32.57 20.35
N GLY A 602 -6.08 31.48 19.62
CA GLY A 602 -7.39 31.17 19.05
C GLY A 602 -8.47 30.99 20.12
N LEU A 603 -8.16 30.32 21.22
CA LEU A 603 -9.08 30.15 22.35
C LEU A 603 -9.35 31.46 23.12
N ARG A 604 -8.39 32.39 23.14
CA ARG A 604 -8.48 33.66 23.87
C ARG A 604 -9.32 34.72 23.12
N GLN A 605 -9.28 34.71 21.79
CA GLN A 605 -9.93 35.74 20.96
C GLN A 605 -11.46 35.59 20.89
N GLU A 606 -12.01 34.38 21.03
CA GLU A 606 -13.46 34.14 20.91
C GLU A 606 -14.15 34.10 22.27
N ARG A 607 -14.89 35.14 22.70
CA ARG A 607 -15.57 35.16 24.02
C ARG A 607 -17.01 34.63 24.04
N GLN A 608 -17.69 34.51 22.89
CA GLN A 608 -19.16 34.38 22.86
C GLN A 608 -19.73 32.95 22.67
N ALA A 609 -18.94 31.97 22.20
CA ALA A 609 -19.44 30.62 21.92
C ALA A 609 -19.24 29.62 23.08
N ASP A 610 -19.91 28.47 23.06
CA ASP A 610 -19.66 27.37 24.01
C ASP A 610 -18.20 26.92 23.92
N PHE A 611 -17.51 26.81 25.06
CA PHE A 611 -16.08 26.49 25.14
C PHE A 611 -15.71 25.21 24.38
N VAL A 612 -16.56 24.18 24.46
CA VAL A 612 -16.33 22.89 23.79
C VAL A 612 -16.35 23.02 22.27
N GLN A 613 -17.27 23.83 21.72
CA GLN A 613 -17.36 24.05 20.28
C GLN A 613 -16.17 24.89 19.79
N ARG A 614 -15.80 25.96 20.53
CA ARG A 614 -14.58 26.75 20.26
C ARG A 614 -13.35 25.87 20.21
N MET A 615 -13.18 25.04 21.23
CA MET A 615 -12.05 24.11 21.31
C MET A 615 -12.00 23.16 20.12
N ARG A 616 -13.14 22.59 19.68
CA ARG A 616 -13.20 21.72 18.49
C ARG A 616 -12.81 22.44 17.20
N ILE A 617 -13.30 23.66 17.00
CA ILE A 617 -13.03 24.44 15.79
C ILE A 617 -11.54 24.79 15.73
N VAL A 618 -11.00 25.34 16.82
CA VAL A 618 -9.57 25.72 16.91
C VAL A 618 -8.68 24.49 16.75
N LEU A 619 -8.96 23.38 17.46
CA LEU A 619 -8.20 22.13 17.35
C LEU A 619 -8.29 21.53 15.94
N GLY A 620 -9.47 21.55 15.32
CA GLY A 620 -9.69 21.04 13.96
C GLY A 620 -8.89 21.80 12.92
N CYS A 621 -8.88 23.14 13.01
CA CYS A 621 -8.03 23.98 12.16
C CYS A 621 -6.54 23.68 12.37
N GLN A 622 -6.09 23.56 13.62
CA GLN A 622 -4.68 23.34 13.95
C GLN A 622 -4.20 21.95 13.58
N VAL A 623 -4.99 20.88 13.78
CA VAL A 623 -4.58 19.54 13.31
C VAL A 623 -4.68 19.40 11.79
N ARG A 624 -5.54 20.15 11.08
CA ARG A 624 -5.45 20.23 9.61
C ARG A 624 -4.14 20.87 9.16
N LEU A 625 -3.73 21.97 9.79
CA LEU A 625 -2.43 22.60 9.52
C LEU A 625 -1.26 21.69 9.88
N PHE A 626 -1.34 20.98 11.01
CA PHE A 626 -0.35 19.98 11.41
C PHE A 626 -0.26 18.82 10.41
N MET A 627 -1.40 18.29 9.93
CA MET A 627 -1.41 17.25 8.89
C MET A 627 -0.80 17.74 7.59
N TRP A 628 -0.98 19.02 7.25
CA TRP A 628 -0.31 19.64 6.11
C TRP A 628 1.20 19.73 6.31
N ASP A 629 1.65 20.16 7.49
CA ASP A 629 3.08 20.18 7.86
C ASP A 629 3.68 18.76 7.78
N LEU A 630 2.96 17.75 8.29
CA LEU A 630 3.41 16.37 8.33
C LEU A 630 3.44 15.75 6.93
N TRP A 631 2.49 16.08 6.07
CA TRP A 631 2.51 15.71 4.66
C TRP A 631 3.66 16.37 3.91
N MET A 632 3.93 17.66 4.17
CA MET A 632 5.09 18.37 3.61
C MET A 632 6.41 17.75 4.08
N LEU A 633 6.52 17.39 5.36
CA LEU A 633 7.67 16.68 5.90
C LEU A 633 7.86 15.31 5.23
N PHE A 634 6.78 14.52 5.15
CA PHE A 634 6.82 13.20 4.51
C PHE A 634 7.26 13.28 3.04
N THR A 635 6.66 14.20 2.28
CA THR A 635 7.03 14.39 0.86
C THR A 635 8.45 14.94 0.71
N ALA A 636 8.92 15.81 1.60
CA ALA A 636 10.31 16.26 1.62
C ALA A 636 11.28 15.11 1.91
N ILE A 637 10.98 14.25 2.88
CA ILE A 637 11.78 13.06 3.21
C ILE A 637 11.82 12.09 2.04
N LEU A 638 10.66 11.77 1.45
CA LEU A 638 10.58 10.85 0.32
C LEU A 638 11.36 11.38 -0.90
N ALA A 639 11.21 12.67 -1.21
CA ALA A 639 11.96 13.31 -2.27
C ALA A 639 13.47 13.30 -2.00
N SER A 640 13.87 13.58 -0.76
CA SER A 640 15.28 13.56 -0.34
C SER A 640 15.88 12.15 -0.43
N LEU A 641 15.14 11.13 0.00
CA LEU A 641 15.53 9.73 -0.13
C LEU A 641 15.71 9.33 -1.59
N LEU A 642 14.77 9.73 -2.47
CA LEU A 642 14.88 9.45 -3.89
C LEU A 642 16.12 10.11 -4.50
N ALA A 643 16.38 11.38 -4.17
CA ALA A 643 17.59 12.09 -4.58
C ALA A 643 18.87 11.38 -4.09
N ILE A 644 18.89 10.89 -2.85
CA ILE A 644 20.03 10.15 -2.28
C ILE A 644 20.23 8.80 -2.98
N VAL A 645 19.15 8.05 -3.24
CA VAL A 645 19.19 6.73 -3.89
C VAL A 645 19.75 6.81 -5.30
N THR A 646 19.52 7.91 -6.03
CA THR A 646 20.10 8.06 -7.37
C THR A 646 21.63 8.14 -7.38
N LEU A 647 22.29 8.40 -6.23
CA LEU A 647 23.74 8.50 -5.99
C LEU A 647 24.52 9.52 -6.83
N VAL A 648 24.11 9.82 -8.07
CA VAL A 648 24.80 10.67 -9.04
C VAL A 648 24.90 12.12 -8.56
N ARG A 649 23.86 12.64 -7.88
CA ARG A 649 23.83 14.02 -7.36
C ARG A 649 23.52 14.13 -5.87
N ALA A 650 23.57 13.01 -5.13
CA ALA A 650 23.23 12.97 -3.71
C ALA A 650 24.06 13.96 -2.87
N LEU A 651 25.35 14.12 -3.16
CA LEU A 651 26.23 15.02 -2.42
C LEU A 651 25.97 16.52 -2.69
N GLU A 652 25.62 16.85 -3.94
CA GLU A 652 25.26 18.23 -4.31
C GLU A 652 23.94 18.62 -3.69
N PHE A 653 22.94 17.73 -3.76
CA PHE A 653 21.68 17.87 -3.04
C PHE A 653 21.90 18.06 -1.53
N LEU A 654 22.66 17.19 -0.86
CA LEU A 654 22.92 17.31 0.58
C LEU A 654 23.60 18.65 0.93
N ARG A 655 24.52 19.11 0.08
CA ARG A 655 25.16 20.42 0.27
C ARG A 655 24.15 21.56 0.17
N THR A 656 23.26 21.55 -0.82
CA THR A 656 22.25 22.61 -0.97
C THR A 656 21.20 22.52 0.14
N ALA A 657 20.75 21.31 0.47
CA ALA A 657 19.80 21.02 1.53
C ALA A 657 20.25 21.56 2.90
N PHE A 658 21.52 21.34 3.29
CA PHE A 658 22.01 21.79 4.59
C PHE A 658 22.41 23.27 4.64
N LEU A 659 22.78 23.88 3.51
CA LEU A 659 23.31 25.26 3.49
C LEU A 659 22.29 26.32 3.04
N HIS A 660 21.30 25.97 2.21
CA HIS A 660 20.44 26.95 1.54
C HIS A 660 18.94 26.74 1.78
N CYS A 661 18.50 25.57 2.24
CA CYS A 661 17.08 25.33 2.48
C CYS A 661 16.66 25.84 3.88
N GLU A 662 15.89 26.92 3.92
CA GLU A 662 15.34 27.49 5.15
C GLU A 662 13.98 26.88 5.53
N SER A 663 13.31 26.22 4.58
CA SER A 663 11.99 25.60 4.80
C SER A 663 11.88 24.17 4.25
N LEU A 664 10.92 23.40 4.79
CA LEU A 664 10.58 22.07 4.27
C LEU A 664 10.08 22.11 2.81
N GLU A 665 9.50 23.23 2.38
CA GLU A 665 9.06 23.41 1.00
C GLU A 665 10.26 23.56 0.06
N ASP A 666 11.29 24.29 0.48
CA ASP A 666 12.54 24.46 -0.28
C ASP A 666 13.31 23.14 -0.35
N LEU A 667 13.41 22.42 0.77
CA LEU A 667 14.03 21.10 0.82
C LEU A 667 13.36 20.12 -0.15
N ARG A 668 12.03 20.11 -0.18
CA ARG A 668 11.26 19.25 -1.10
C ARG A 668 11.52 19.60 -2.56
N ARG A 669 11.54 20.88 -2.92
CA ARG A 669 11.77 21.34 -4.30
C ARG A 669 13.18 20.96 -4.76
N GLU A 670 14.19 21.28 -3.96
CA GLU A 670 15.59 20.99 -4.28
C GLU A 670 15.84 19.49 -4.44
N ALA A 671 15.21 18.66 -3.60
CA ALA A 671 15.29 17.21 -3.72
C ALA A 671 14.67 16.69 -5.04
N TRP A 672 13.57 17.30 -5.50
CA TRP A 672 12.91 16.92 -6.74
C TRP A 672 13.70 17.34 -7.97
N ASP A 673 14.27 18.53 -7.94
CA ASP A 673 15.13 19.03 -9.01
C ASP A 673 16.40 18.18 -9.11
N ALA A 674 17.05 17.84 -7.98
CA ALA A 674 18.20 16.95 -7.96
C ALA A 674 17.89 15.54 -8.51
N THR A 675 16.72 15.00 -8.19
CA THR A 675 16.28 13.69 -8.72
C THR A 675 16.05 13.75 -10.23
N LYS A 676 15.36 14.79 -10.72
CA LYS A 676 15.09 14.99 -12.14
C LYS A 676 16.39 15.11 -12.94
N ASP A 677 17.35 15.86 -12.43
CA ASP A 677 18.68 16.01 -13.03
C ASP A 677 19.45 14.69 -13.06
N ALA A 678 19.34 13.87 -12.01
CA ALA A 678 19.96 12.54 -11.98
C ALA A 678 19.34 11.60 -13.03
N LEU A 679 18.00 11.60 -13.17
CA LEU A 679 17.31 10.81 -14.19
C LEU A 679 17.67 11.24 -15.62
N ASN A 680 17.77 12.54 -15.87
CA ASN A 680 18.23 13.06 -17.15
C ASN A 680 19.67 12.60 -17.45
N SER A 681 20.56 12.65 -16.45
CA SER A 681 21.95 12.20 -16.58
C SER A 681 22.05 10.69 -16.88
N ILE A 682 21.17 9.87 -16.29
CA ILE A 682 21.06 8.44 -16.59
C ILE A 682 20.54 8.22 -18.02
N GLY A 683 19.55 9.01 -18.45
CA GLY A 683 19.05 9.00 -19.83
C GLY A 683 20.14 9.33 -20.86
N GLU A 684 20.95 10.35 -20.58
CA GLU A 684 22.12 10.70 -21.40
C GLU A 684 23.15 9.54 -21.45
N LEU A 685 23.38 8.84 -20.34
CA LEU A 685 24.25 7.67 -20.29
C LEU A 685 23.74 6.52 -21.18
N PHE A 686 22.44 6.25 -21.15
CA PHE A 686 21.82 5.24 -22.01
C PHE A 686 21.91 5.61 -23.49
N ILE A 687 21.71 6.89 -23.82
CA ILE A 687 21.88 7.41 -25.17
C ILE A 687 23.35 7.21 -25.63
N LEU A 688 24.31 7.46 -24.75
CA LEU A 688 25.75 7.27 -25.00
C LEU A 688 26.12 5.80 -25.30
N LEU A 689 25.43 4.85 -24.67
CA LEU A 689 25.56 3.41 -24.90
C LEU A 689 25.02 2.95 -26.26
N THR A 690 24.10 3.71 -26.87
CA THR A 690 23.48 3.37 -28.17
C THR A 690 24.22 3.93 -29.40
N PHE A 691 25.25 4.77 -29.22
CA PHE A 691 26.02 5.31 -30.34
C PHE A 691 26.99 4.28 -30.94
N TRP A 692 27.03 4.22 -32.27
CA TRP A 692 27.90 3.31 -33.05
C TRP A 692 29.40 3.46 -32.72
N ASP A 693 29.86 4.68 -32.45
CA ASP A 693 31.25 4.93 -32.08
C ASP A 693 31.60 4.40 -30.68
N SER A 694 30.65 4.46 -29.74
CA SER A 694 30.77 3.82 -28.43
C SER A 694 30.84 2.29 -28.57
N TYR A 695 30.01 1.72 -29.45
CA TYR A 695 30.03 0.29 -29.75
C TYR A 695 31.37 -0.15 -30.38
N LYS A 696 31.86 0.60 -31.37
CA LYS A 696 33.18 0.36 -31.99
C LYS A 696 34.32 0.42 -30.97
N THR A 697 34.27 1.42 -30.08
CA THR A 697 35.25 1.57 -29.00
C THR A 697 35.19 0.41 -28.01
N LEU A 698 33.99 -0.06 -27.66
CA LEU A 698 33.79 -1.19 -26.76
C LEU A 698 34.24 -2.52 -27.37
N VAL A 699 34.02 -2.74 -28.68
CA VAL A 699 34.53 -3.91 -29.41
C VAL A 699 36.07 -3.88 -29.45
N TYR A 700 36.68 -2.74 -29.77
CA TYR A 700 38.15 -2.62 -29.71
C TYR A 700 38.68 -2.81 -28.30
N ALA A 701 38.06 -2.19 -27.29
CA ALA A 701 38.42 -2.40 -25.89
C ALA A 701 38.30 -3.89 -25.50
N SER A 702 37.31 -4.62 -26.00
CA SER A 702 37.17 -6.05 -25.74
C SER A 702 38.30 -6.87 -26.38
N ILE A 703 38.68 -6.57 -27.63
CA ILE A 703 39.81 -7.22 -28.31
C ILE A 703 41.13 -6.91 -27.57
N PHE A 704 41.35 -5.65 -27.21
CA PHE A 704 42.52 -5.24 -26.44
C PHE A 704 42.52 -5.83 -25.04
N ALA A 705 41.36 -6.00 -24.39
CA ALA A 705 41.23 -6.62 -23.07
C ALA A 705 41.72 -8.07 -23.06
N VAL A 706 41.44 -8.84 -24.11
CA VAL A 706 41.91 -10.23 -24.26
C VAL A 706 43.44 -10.29 -24.40
N LEU A 707 44.03 -9.32 -25.09
CA LEU A 707 45.47 -9.22 -25.32
C LEU A 707 46.21 -8.43 -24.24
N LEU A 708 45.48 -7.78 -23.34
CA LEU A 708 46.02 -6.87 -22.34
C LEU A 708 47.06 -7.58 -21.46
N PRO A 709 46.83 -8.77 -20.88
CA PRO A 709 47.83 -9.48 -20.09
C PRO A 709 49.19 -9.69 -20.79
N ALA A 710 49.20 -9.92 -22.12
CA ALA A 710 50.43 -10.05 -22.89
C ALA A 710 51.27 -8.77 -22.84
N TRP A 711 50.62 -7.58 -22.81
CA TRP A 711 51.34 -6.32 -22.66
C TRP A 711 52.08 -6.19 -21.33
N GLY A 712 51.62 -6.87 -20.28
CA GLY A 712 52.22 -6.84 -18.94
C GLY A 712 53.57 -7.54 -18.87
N LEU A 713 53.87 -8.38 -19.87
CA LEU A 713 55.14 -9.09 -20.04
C LEU A 713 56.20 -8.16 -20.67
N THR A 714 56.42 -6.99 -20.07
CA THR A 714 57.20 -5.88 -20.65
C THR A 714 58.67 -6.20 -20.96
N LEU A 715 59.19 -7.33 -20.48
CA LEU A 715 60.57 -7.78 -20.66
C LEU A 715 60.82 -8.52 -21.98
N LEU A 716 59.78 -9.07 -22.59
CA LEU A 716 59.89 -9.86 -23.81
C LEU A 716 59.60 -9.00 -25.05
N PRO A 717 60.08 -9.37 -26.25
CA PRO A 717 59.61 -8.75 -27.49
C PRO A 717 58.13 -9.09 -27.74
N ILE A 718 57.39 -8.20 -28.43
CA ILE A 718 55.92 -8.24 -28.57
C ILE A 718 55.39 -9.62 -28.99
N TRP A 719 56.01 -10.26 -29.97
CA TRP A 719 55.57 -11.57 -30.46
C TRP A 719 55.73 -12.67 -29.40
N MET A 720 56.83 -12.67 -28.64
CA MET A 720 57.05 -13.62 -27.54
C MET A 720 56.06 -13.39 -26.39
N ARG A 721 55.63 -12.14 -26.16
CA ARG A 721 54.59 -11.84 -25.16
C ARG A 721 53.27 -12.51 -25.50
N ILE A 722 52.84 -12.39 -26.75
CA ILE A 722 51.58 -12.97 -27.23
C ILE A 722 51.67 -14.50 -27.17
N VAL A 723 52.77 -15.09 -27.65
CA VAL A 723 52.97 -16.54 -27.62
C VAL A 723 53.00 -17.07 -26.19
N LEU A 724 53.74 -16.42 -25.28
CA LEU A 724 53.80 -16.80 -23.87
C LEU A 724 52.43 -16.65 -23.19
N TRP A 725 51.69 -15.56 -23.48
CA TRP A 725 50.35 -15.36 -22.94
C TRP A 725 49.36 -16.43 -23.42
N LEU A 726 49.37 -16.77 -24.71
CA LEU A 726 48.54 -17.84 -25.24
C LEU A 726 48.90 -19.19 -24.59
N ALA A 727 50.19 -19.48 -24.44
CA ALA A 727 50.63 -20.68 -23.72
C ALA A 727 50.13 -20.71 -22.27
N LEU A 728 50.16 -19.56 -21.58
CA LEU A 728 49.60 -19.41 -20.24
C LEU A 728 48.07 -19.60 -20.22
N CYS A 729 47.32 -19.13 -21.23
CA CYS A 729 45.88 -19.37 -21.34
C CYS A 729 45.51 -20.84 -21.53
N PHE A 730 46.36 -21.63 -22.21
CA PHE A 730 46.15 -23.08 -22.37
C PHE A 730 46.58 -23.90 -21.14
N LEU A 731 47.41 -23.33 -20.25
CA LEU A 731 47.97 -24.01 -19.09
C LEU A 731 46.93 -24.68 -18.15
N PRO A 732 45.77 -24.06 -17.83
CA PRO A 732 44.74 -24.68 -16.98
C PRO A 732 44.07 -25.91 -17.61
N PHE A 733 44.19 -26.06 -18.93
CA PHE A 733 43.64 -27.18 -19.70
C PHE A 733 44.67 -28.29 -19.91
N LEU A 734 45.96 -27.97 -19.86
CA LEU A 734 47.06 -28.91 -20.04
C LEU A 734 47.47 -29.59 -18.74
N LEU A 735 47.30 -28.92 -17.60
CA LEU A 735 47.66 -29.48 -16.29
C LEU A 735 46.50 -30.30 -15.70
N PRO A 736 46.80 -31.43 -15.03
CA PRO A 736 45.78 -32.34 -14.50
C PRO A 736 44.96 -31.74 -13.34
N SER A 737 45.46 -30.70 -12.67
CA SER A 737 44.70 -29.94 -11.67
C SER A 737 44.80 -28.43 -11.89
N ALA A 738 43.70 -27.73 -11.63
CA ALA A 738 43.64 -26.27 -11.68
C ALA A 738 44.58 -25.62 -10.64
N SER A 739 44.89 -26.33 -9.55
CA SER A 739 45.82 -25.89 -8.51
C SER A 739 47.26 -25.78 -9.00
N TYR A 740 47.75 -26.71 -9.83
CA TYR A 740 49.11 -26.60 -10.40
C TYR A 740 49.22 -25.44 -11.40
N ALA A 741 48.16 -25.20 -12.19
CA ALA A 741 48.10 -24.05 -13.10
C ALA A 741 48.15 -22.73 -12.32
N LEU A 742 47.38 -22.63 -11.24
CA LEU A 742 47.34 -21.46 -10.36
C LEU A 742 48.71 -21.12 -9.75
N TRP A 743 49.44 -22.12 -9.24
CA TRP A 743 50.78 -21.90 -8.69
C TRP A 743 51.79 -21.48 -9.74
N THR A 744 51.70 -22.09 -10.93
CA THR A 744 52.56 -21.71 -12.06
C THR A 744 52.30 -20.25 -12.44
N PHE A 745 51.04 -19.80 -12.48
CA PHE A 745 50.71 -18.39 -12.68
C PHE A 745 51.24 -17.50 -11.56
N ALA A 746 51.04 -17.87 -10.30
CA ALA A 746 51.52 -17.09 -9.16
C ALA A 746 53.04 -16.88 -9.22
N VAL A 747 53.82 -17.93 -9.50
CA VAL A 747 55.28 -17.83 -9.62
C VAL A 747 55.69 -16.95 -10.80
N VAL A 748 55.08 -17.13 -11.97
CA VAL A 748 55.38 -16.33 -13.15
C VAL A 748 55.04 -14.86 -12.92
N VAL A 749 53.85 -14.55 -12.39
CA VAL A 749 53.43 -13.18 -12.09
C VAL A 749 54.32 -12.55 -11.03
N ALA A 750 54.66 -13.27 -9.95
CA ALA A 750 55.55 -12.78 -8.90
C ALA A 750 56.94 -12.42 -9.47
N MET A 751 57.49 -13.25 -10.35
CA MET A 751 58.77 -12.98 -11.01
C MET A 751 58.70 -11.71 -11.87
N PHE A 752 57.68 -11.58 -12.74
CA PHE A 752 57.53 -10.38 -13.57
C PHE A 752 57.29 -9.11 -12.74
N PHE A 753 56.52 -9.23 -11.67
CA PHE A 753 56.23 -8.14 -10.76
C PHE A 753 57.48 -7.67 -9.99
N LEU A 754 58.31 -8.60 -9.50
CA LEU A 754 59.60 -8.28 -8.87
C LEU A 754 60.53 -7.55 -9.84
N ILE A 755 60.63 -8.01 -11.09
CA ILE A 755 61.48 -7.37 -12.09
C ILE A 755 60.95 -5.97 -12.46
N ALA A 756 59.63 -5.83 -12.63
CA ALA A 756 59.00 -4.53 -12.90
C ALA A 756 59.26 -3.53 -11.77
N LEU A 757 59.20 -3.99 -10.53
CA LEU A 757 59.46 -3.19 -9.34
C LEU A 757 60.94 -2.79 -9.21
N VAL A 758 61.89 -3.69 -9.49
CA VAL A 758 63.33 -3.36 -9.55
C VAL A 758 63.62 -2.34 -10.64
N LYS A 759 63.02 -2.48 -11.83
CA LYS A 759 63.23 -1.58 -12.96
C LYS A 759 62.64 -0.18 -12.71
N LYS A 760 61.50 -0.09 -12.02
CA LYS A 760 60.80 1.19 -11.78
C LYS A 760 61.29 1.89 -10.51
N GLY A 761 61.72 1.13 -9.51
CA GLY A 761 62.27 1.65 -8.25
C GLY A 761 63.63 2.36 -8.40
N SER A 762 64.37 2.13 -9.50
CA SER A 762 65.63 2.81 -9.75
C SER A 762 65.50 4.25 -10.29
N GLY A 763 64.30 4.68 -10.70
CA GLY A 763 64.11 5.94 -11.43
C GLY A 763 63.02 6.89 -10.94
N SER A 764 62.22 6.55 -9.91
CA SER A 764 61.14 7.45 -9.49
C SER A 764 61.66 8.64 -8.70
N GLY A 765 61.56 9.84 -9.26
CA GLY A 765 61.65 11.09 -8.51
C GLY A 765 60.75 11.03 -7.27
N GLY A 766 61.28 11.47 -6.13
CA GLY A 766 60.64 11.27 -4.82
C GLY A 766 59.17 11.66 -4.81
N VAL A 767 58.32 10.73 -4.36
CA VAL A 767 56.88 10.95 -4.15
C VAL A 767 56.70 12.21 -3.28
N PRO A 768 55.84 13.17 -3.66
CA PRO A 768 55.66 14.41 -2.93
C PRO A 768 55.28 14.18 -1.46
N ALA A 769 55.82 15.03 -0.58
CA ALA A 769 55.84 14.83 0.86
C ALA A 769 54.46 14.65 1.50
N HIS A 770 54.40 13.74 2.48
CA HIS A 770 53.24 13.34 3.29
C HIS A 770 52.33 14.50 3.75
N LEU A 771 51.03 14.38 3.48
CA LEU A 771 49.98 15.27 3.99
C LEU A 771 49.79 15.02 5.50
N LYS A 772 49.84 16.08 6.34
CA LYS A 772 49.55 15.97 7.79
C LYS A 772 48.06 15.72 8.09
N THR A 773 47.18 16.14 7.18
CA THR A 773 45.74 16.10 7.36
C THR A 773 45.07 15.55 6.10
N MET A 774 44.17 14.58 6.27
CA MET A 774 43.32 14.05 5.19
C MET A 774 42.02 14.87 5.14
N ARG A 775 41.55 15.27 3.96
CA ARG A 775 40.20 15.82 3.83
C ARG A 775 39.21 14.68 3.98
N VAL A 776 38.11 14.93 4.68
CA VAL A 776 36.97 14.00 4.73
C VAL A 776 36.17 14.15 3.42
N SER A 777 36.77 13.73 2.31
CA SER A 777 36.09 13.61 1.02
C SER A 777 35.48 12.21 0.91
N GLY A 778 34.35 12.08 0.22
CA GLY A 778 33.70 10.77 0.02
C GLY A 778 34.65 9.74 -0.59
N MET A 779 35.52 10.16 -1.51
CA MET A 779 36.54 9.28 -2.11
C MET A 779 37.59 8.81 -1.10
N ASN A 780 38.08 9.68 -0.22
CA ASN A 780 39.01 9.26 0.83
C ASN A 780 38.34 8.34 1.86
N VAL A 781 37.06 8.58 2.19
CA VAL A 781 36.28 7.69 3.08
C VAL A 781 36.06 6.33 2.43
N LEU A 782 35.73 6.29 1.13
CA LEU A 782 35.60 5.04 0.37
C LEU A 782 36.93 4.26 0.34
N VAL A 783 38.06 4.93 0.14
CA VAL A 783 39.38 4.29 0.21
C VAL A 783 39.65 3.73 1.60
N LEU A 784 39.33 4.46 2.68
CA LEU A 784 39.49 3.92 4.04
C LEU A 784 38.59 2.72 4.31
N LEU A 785 37.31 2.82 3.96
CA LEU A 785 36.36 1.73 4.10
C LEU A 785 36.82 0.51 3.29
N SER A 786 37.40 0.69 2.10
CA SER A 786 37.93 -0.42 1.31
C SER A 786 39.09 -1.13 2.01
N ILE A 787 40.00 -0.41 2.68
CA ILE A 787 41.12 -1.01 3.42
C ILE A 787 40.62 -1.89 4.57
N PHE A 788 39.57 -1.43 5.28
CA PHE A 788 38.93 -2.23 6.33
C PHE A 788 38.10 -3.38 5.76
N ALA A 789 37.38 -3.17 4.67
CA ALA A 789 36.57 -4.18 4.01
C ALA A 789 37.42 -5.32 3.46
N ASP A 790 38.57 -5.02 2.85
CA ASP A 790 39.54 -6.02 2.37
C ASP A 790 40.03 -6.89 3.53
N ALA A 791 40.36 -6.29 4.68
CA ALA A 791 40.82 -7.00 5.87
C ALA A 791 39.70 -7.87 6.48
N ALA A 792 38.49 -7.32 6.59
CA ALA A 792 37.33 -8.02 7.11
C ALA A 792 36.95 -9.21 6.22
N LEU A 793 36.96 -9.03 4.90
CA LEU A 793 36.70 -10.08 3.92
C LEU A 793 37.71 -11.22 4.05
N LEU A 794 39.00 -10.91 4.06
CA LEU A 794 40.06 -11.94 4.09
C LEU A 794 40.13 -12.69 5.43
N SER A 795 39.87 -12.00 6.55
CA SER A 795 39.84 -12.63 7.88
C SER A 795 38.58 -13.47 8.12
N SER A 796 37.45 -13.07 7.53
CA SER A 796 36.15 -13.74 7.67
C SER A 796 35.85 -14.76 6.58
N LEU A 797 36.82 -15.07 5.73
CA LEU A 797 36.62 -15.82 4.50
C LEU A 797 35.93 -17.18 4.71
N THR A 798 36.28 -17.91 5.77
CA THR A 798 35.65 -19.19 6.14
C THR A 798 34.18 -19.06 6.56
N TYR A 799 33.78 -17.93 7.12
CA TYR A 799 32.38 -17.68 7.50
C TYR A 799 31.56 -17.19 6.32
N LEU A 800 32.20 -16.51 5.36
CA LEU A 800 31.56 -15.96 4.17
C LEU A 800 31.53 -16.94 3.00
N GLU A 801 32.29 -18.04 3.06
CA GLU A 801 32.35 -19.08 2.04
C GLU A 801 30.97 -19.50 1.46
N PRO A 802 29.94 -19.86 2.26
CA PRO A 802 28.65 -20.26 1.70
C PRO A 802 27.93 -19.13 0.95
N VAL A 803 28.16 -17.87 1.35
CA VAL A 803 27.59 -16.70 0.67
C VAL A 803 28.37 -16.42 -0.63
N LEU A 804 29.69 -16.53 -0.60
CA LEU A 804 30.56 -16.31 -1.75
C LEU A 804 30.42 -17.41 -2.82
N GLN A 805 29.99 -18.61 -2.42
CA GLN A 805 29.71 -19.73 -3.32
C GLN A 805 28.38 -19.60 -4.09
N MET A 806 27.54 -18.60 -3.80
CA MET A 806 26.29 -18.38 -4.54
C MET A 806 26.56 -18.02 -6.01
N GLU A 807 25.75 -18.56 -6.93
CA GLU A 807 25.85 -18.28 -8.37
C GLU A 807 25.74 -16.78 -8.70
N LEU A 808 24.89 -16.05 -7.96
CA LEU A 808 24.76 -14.60 -8.10
C LEU A 808 26.08 -13.88 -7.86
N CYS A 809 26.84 -14.28 -6.83
CA CYS A 809 28.15 -13.70 -6.53
C CYS A 809 29.14 -13.99 -7.67
N PHE A 810 29.11 -15.18 -8.25
CA PHE A 810 29.94 -15.53 -9.40
C PHE A 810 29.66 -14.63 -10.62
N TYR A 811 28.39 -14.40 -10.97
CA TYR A 811 28.03 -13.50 -12.07
C TYR A 811 28.44 -12.05 -11.80
N ILE A 812 28.27 -11.56 -10.57
CA ILE A 812 28.71 -10.21 -10.17
C ILE A 812 30.24 -10.10 -10.27
N ALA A 813 30.98 -11.09 -9.75
CA ALA A 813 32.44 -11.12 -9.81
C ALA A 813 32.95 -11.19 -11.25
N THR A 814 32.30 -11.96 -12.11
CA THR A 814 32.58 -12.03 -13.55
C THR A 814 32.33 -10.69 -14.22
N GLY A 815 31.20 -10.03 -13.93
CA GLY A 815 30.86 -8.70 -14.45
C GLY A 815 31.88 -7.63 -14.04
N ILE A 816 32.29 -7.61 -12.77
CA ILE A 816 33.34 -6.70 -12.26
C ILE A 816 34.67 -6.96 -12.98
N THR A 817 35.03 -8.23 -13.18
CA THR A 817 36.25 -8.62 -13.88
C THR A 817 36.24 -8.19 -15.34
N ILE A 818 35.12 -8.38 -16.05
CA ILE A 818 34.96 -7.91 -17.44
C ILE A 818 35.03 -6.38 -17.50
N ALA A 819 34.34 -5.68 -16.59
CA ALA A 819 34.36 -4.22 -16.53
C ALA A 819 35.78 -3.69 -16.28
N TRP A 820 36.54 -4.31 -15.38
CA TRP A 820 37.95 -4.00 -15.17
C TRP A 820 38.79 -4.17 -16.43
N LEU A 821 38.66 -5.31 -17.12
CA LEU A 821 39.41 -5.60 -18.33
C LEU A 821 39.11 -4.59 -19.45
N VAL A 822 37.83 -4.23 -19.63
CA VAL A 822 37.39 -3.24 -20.63
C VAL A 822 37.87 -1.82 -20.28
N VAL A 823 37.78 -1.42 -19.01
CA VAL A 823 38.26 -0.09 -18.58
C VAL A 823 39.78 0.00 -18.73
N MET A 824 40.51 -1.07 -18.38
CA MET A 824 41.97 -1.11 -18.53
C MET A 824 42.44 -1.13 -19.98
N SER A 825 41.65 -1.69 -20.91
CA SER A 825 41.98 -1.71 -22.33
C SER A 825 41.51 -0.48 -23.08
N MET A 826 40.63 0.34 -22.50
CA MET A 826 40.06 1.54 -23.10
C MET A 826 41.12 2.54 -23.61
N PRO A 827 42.21 2.83 -22.87
CA PRO A 827 43.26 3.72 -23.37
C PRO A 827 44.00 3.19 -24.61
N HIS A 828 44.07 1.87 -24.76
CA HIS A 828 44.68 1.24 -25.93
C HIS A 828 43.72 1.18 -27.12
N ALA A 829 42.42 1.08 -26.85
CA ALA A 829 41.36 1.12 -27.87
C ALA A 829 41.12 2.53 -28.43
N MET A 830 41.25 3.56 -27.60
CA MET A 830 41.10 4.98 -27.99
C MET A 830 42.45 5.55 -28.43
N SER A 831 43.05 4.96 -29.47
CA SER A 831 44.48 5.06 -29.78
C SER A 831 44.99 6.44 -30.23
N SER A 832 44.12 7.46 -30.36
CA SER A 832 44.47 8.84 -30.71
C SER A 832 44.71 9.74 -29.48
N ASP A 833 43.78 9.75 -28.53
CA ASP A 833 43.67 10.81 -27.53
C ASP A 833 44.49 10.50 -26.27
N GLN A 834 45.74 10.98 -26.24
CA GLN A 834 46.56 11.03 -25.02
C GLN A 834 45.86 11.76 -23.85
N ASN A 835 44.79 12.50 -24.14
CA ASN A 835 43.94 13.18 -23.17
C ASN A 835 43.06 12.22 -22.34
N CYS A 836 42.68 11.06 -22.87
CA CYS A 836 41.89 10.07 -22.12
C CYS A 836 42.67 9.54 -20.91
N LEU A 837 43.96 9.23 -21.12
CA LEU A 837 44.89 8.86 -20.07
C LEU A 837 45.11 9.97 -19.03
N LYS A 838 44.84 11.24 -19.36
CA LYS A 838 44.96 12.38 -18.44
C LYS A 838 43.64 12.71 -17.73
N SER A 839 42.55 12.01 -18.05
CA SER A 839 41.23 12.27 -17.48
C SER A 839 41.15 11.82 -16.02
N GLY A 840 40.98 12.76 -15.10
CA GLY A 840 40.76 12.46 -13.67
C GLY A 840 39.61 11.45 -13.46
N LYS A 841 38.55 11.52 -14.27
CA LYS A 841 37.40 10.60 -14.17
C LYS A 841 37.76 9.15 -14.52
N PHE A 842 38.58 8.94 -15.55
CA PHE A 842 39.06 7.61 -15.92
C PHE A 842 39.83 6.96 -14.76
N HIS A 843 40.69 7.74 -14.13
CA HIS A 843 41.47 7.25 -13.00
C HIS A 843 40.65 7.02 -11.73
N VAL A 844 39.60 7.82 -11.47
CA VAL A 844 38.63 7.52 -10.40
C VAL A 844 37.96 6.17 -10.64
N ALA A 845 37.44 5.96 -11.84
CA ALA A 845 36.79 4.70 -12.21
C ALA A 845 37.76 3.52 -12.06
N LEU A 846 39.01 3.71 -12.48
CA LEU A 846 40.07 2.71 -12.34
C LEU A 846 40.37 2.38 -10.87
N GLN A 847 40.50 3.39 -10.00
CA GLN A 847 40.78 3.18 -8.57
C GLN A 847 39.60 2.52 -7.85
N LEU A 848 38.35 2.88 -8.20
CA LEU A 848 37.16 2.25 -7.64
C LEU A 848 37.03 0.79 -8.07
N LEU A 849 37.15 0.51 -9.38
CA LEU A 849 37.12 -0.85 -9.90
C LEU A 849 38.21 -1.72 -9.27
N ARG A 850 39.41 -1.16 -9.07
CA ARG A 850 40.53 -1.84 -8.42
C ARG A 850 40.22 -2.30 -6.99
N ARG A 851 39.40 -1.56 -6.24
CA ARG A 851 38.95 -1.97 -4.91
C ARG A 851 37.87 -3.05 -4.96
N CYS A 852 37.07 -3.07 -6.02
CA CYS A 852 36.11 -4.15 -6.27
C CYS A 852 36.77 -5.44 -6.78
N LEU A 853 38.02 -5.38 -7.26
CA LEU A 853 38.71 -6.55 -7.80
C LEU A 853 39.03 -7.62 -6.77
N LEU A 854 39.41 -7.24 -5.55
CA LEU A 854 39.75 -8.23 -4.53
C LEU A 854 38.53 -9.09 -4.14
N PRO A 855 37.36 -8.50 -3.82
CA PRO A 855 36.14 -9.29 -3.62
C PRO A 855 35.78 -10.17 -4.82
N ALA A 856 35.88 -9.66 -6.04
CA ALA A 856 35.62 -10.43 -7.25
C ALA A 856 36.60 -11.61 -7.40
N ALA A 857 37.90 -11.39 -7.18
CA ALA A 857 38.93 -12.42 -7.23
C ALA A 857 38.73 -13.50 -6.14
N VAL A 858 38.33 -13.10 -4.93
CA VAL A 858 38.01 -14.02 -3.84
C VAL A 858 36.83 -14.93 -4.21
N VAL A 859 35.75 -14.37 -4.76
CA VAL A 859 34.61 -15.16 -5.24
C VAL A 859 35.03 -16.14 -6.33
N LEU A 860 35.82 -15.70 -7.31
CA LEU A 860 36.32 -16.57 -8.38
C LEU A 860 37.21 -17.71 -7.83
N LEU A 861 38.05 -17.43 -6.83
CA LEU A 861 38.89 -18.42 -6.16
C LEU A 861 38.09 -19.47 -5.38
N MET A 862 37.00 -19.08 -4.74
CA MET A 862 36.12 -20.02 -4.00
C MET A 862 35.31 -20.93 -4.94
N GLN A 863 35.19 -20.57 -6.22
CA GLN A 863 34.53 -21.38 -7.25
C GLN A 863 35.49 -22.36 -7.95
N MET A 864 36.76 -22.42 -7.52
CA MET A 864 37.78 -23.27 -8.15
C MET A 864 37.62 -24.77 -7.91
N ASP A 865 36.77 -25.19 -6.97
CA ASP A 865 36.47 -26.61 -6.71
C ASP A 865 35.22 -27.10 -7.45
N GLY A 866 34.53 -26.22 -8.19
CA GLY A 866 33.32 -26.53 -8.95
C GLY A 866 33.54 -26.76 -10.45
N GLU A 867 32.44 -26.89 -11.19
CA GLU A 867 32.41 -27.08 -12.65
C GLU A 867 33.14 -25.95 -13.43
N PHE A 868 33.28 -24.78 -12.81
CA PHE A 868 33.90 -23.59 -13.40
C PHE A 868 35.39 -23.41 -13.09
N SER A 869 36.05 -24.40 -12.47
CA SER A 869 37.42 -24.32 -11.96
C SER A 869 38.47 -23.80 -12.96
N ARG A 870 38.40 -24.24 -14.22
CA ARG A 870 39.34 -23.83 -15.28
C ARG A 870 39.10 -22.39 -15.75
N VAL A 871 37.83 -21.97 -15.83
CA VAL A 871 37.44 -20.61 -16.23
C VAL A 871 37.80 -19.62 -15.12
N ALA A 872 37.57 -19.99 -13.86
CA ALA A 872 38.00 -19.21 -12.71
C ALA A 872 39.54 -19.03 -12.68
N CYS A 873 40.29 -20.10 -12.96
CA CYS A 873 41.76 -20.05 -13.05
C CYS A 873 42.24 -19.11 -14.17
N LEU A 874 41.60 -19.14 -15.34
CA LEU A 874 41.87 -18.24 -16.45
C LEU A 874 41.59 -16.79 -16.07
N LEU A 875 40.41 -16.48 -15.53
CA LEU A 875 40.02 -15.13 -15.12
C LEU A 875 40.96 -14.55 -14.04
N LEU A 876 41.43 -15.39 -13.12
CA LEU A 876 42.41 -14.98 -12.12
C LEU A 876 43.78 -14.69 -12.73
N ALA A 877 44.21 -15.44 -13.75
CA ALA A 877 45.41 -15.12 -14.51
C ALA A 877 45.26 -13.75 -15.20
N PHE A 878 44.12 -13.50 -15.86
CA PHE A 878 43.80 -12.20 -16.45
C PHE A 878 43.86 -11.05 -15.42
N LEU A 879 43.25 -11.21 -14.25
CA LEU A 879 43.30 -10.24 -13.15
C LEU A 879 44.73 -10.00 -12.65
N SER A 880 45.50 -11.08 -12.47
CA SER A 880 46.87 -11.02 -11.97
C SER A 880 47.80 -10.27 -12.93
N PHE A 881 47.77 -10.60 -14.23
CA PHE A 881 48.61 -9.92 -15.22
C PHE A 881 48.16 -8.48 -15.51
N THR A 882 46.87 -8.19 -15.48
CA THR A 882 46.38 -6.81 -15.67
C THR A 882 46.63 -5.92 -14.46
N SER A 883 46.70 -6.49 -13.26
CA SER A 883 47.14 -5.75 -12.07
C SER A 883 48.59 -5.25 -12.19
N VAL A 884 49.46 -5.99 -12.90
CA VAL A 884 50.85 -5.59 -13.21
C VAL A 884 50.89 -4.48 -14.27
N LEU A 885 49.96 -4.46 -15.23
CA LEU A 885 49.87 -3.37 -16.22
C LEU A 885 49.38 -2.04 -15.64
N GLY A 886 48.55 -2.10 -14.60
CA GLY A 886 48.14 -0.92 -13.84
C GLY A 886 49.30 -0.13 -13.25
N LEU A 887 50.52 -0.69 -13.24
CA LEU A 887 51.74 0.02 -12.88
C LEU A 887 52.09 1.15 -13.84
N ASP A 888 51.88 0.99 -15.14
CA ASP A 888 52.34 1.93 -16.17
C ASP A 888 51.31 3.03 -16.49
N LEU A 889 50.01 2.75 -16.33
CA LEU A 889 48.94 3.70 -16.59
C LEU A 889 48.87 4.87 -15.58
N LEU A 890 49.56 4.78 -14.44
CA LEU A 890 49.41 5.69 -13.31
C LEU A 890 50.64 6.55 -12.99
N SER A 891 51.65 6.58 -13.88
CA SER A 891 52.83 7.45 -13.72
C SER A 891 52.56 8.93 -14.06
N GLN A 892 51.35 9.45 -13.80
CA GLN A 892 50.98 10.85 -14.02
C GLN A 892 50.87 11.57 -12.67
N ASP A 893 51.76 12.51 -12.37
CA ASP A 893 51.93 13.06 -11.01
C ASP A 893 50.76 13.93 -10.52
N HIS A 894 50.18 14.74 -11.40
CA HIS A 894 49.18 15.78 -11.06
C HIS A 894 47.76 15.25 -10.77
N LEU A 895 47.53 13.94 -10.86
CA LEU A 895 46.21 13.32 -10.84
C LEU A 895 45.46 13.38 -9.47
N PRO A 896 46.13 13.19 -8.31
CA PRO A 896 45.46 13.21 -7.01
C PRO A 896 44.74 14.53 -6.70
N ASP A 897 45.30 15.64 -7.17
CA ASP A 897 44.79 16.97 -6.91
C ASP A 897 43.50 17.29 -7.68
N ALA A 898 43.35 16.75 -8.90
CA ALA A 898 42.16 16.95 -9.74
C ALA A 898 40.90 16.27 -9.16
N ILE A 899 41.08 15.24 -8.34
CA ILE A 899 40.00 14.39 -7.82
C ILE A 899 39.77 14.64 -6.32
N GLY A 900 40.70 15.34 -5.64
CA GLY A 900 40.64 15.56 -4.19
C GLY A 900 40.88 14.28 -3.38
N LEU A 901 41.72 13.38 -3.91
CA LEU A 901 42.15 12.15 -3.27
C LEU A 901 43.44 12.42 -2.50
N ASP A 902 43.35 12.50 -1.18
CA ASP A 902 44.51 12.73 -0.30
C ASP A 902 45.23 11.41 0.05
N LEU A 903 44.55 10.27 -0.13
CA LEU A 903 45.09 8.92 0.07
C LEU A 903 45.57 8.31 -1.26
N VAL A 904 46.78 8.68 -1.67
CA VAL A 904 47.38 8.16 -2.89
C VAL A 904 48.27 6.97 -2.57
N GLN A 905 47.71 5.77 -2.71
CA GLN A 905 48.52 4.56 -2.60
C GLN A 905 49.23 4.32 -3.93
N PRO A 906 50.57 4.14 -3.93
CA PRO A 906 51.31 3.87 -5.16
C PRO A 906 50.70 2.66 -5.89
N PRO A 907 50.54 2.73 -7.22
CA PRO A 907 49.96 1.64 -8.00
C PRO A 907 50.70 0.32 -7.82
N ALA A 908 52.03 0.39 -7.66
CA ALA A 908 52.86 -0.76 -7.37
C ALA A 908 52.58 -1.39 -6.02
N PHE A 909 52.36 -0.56 -5.00
CA PHE A 909 51.95 -1.04 -3.69
C PHE A 909 50.62 -1.80 -3.77
N LEU A 910 49.61 -1.19 -4.40
CA LEU A 910 48.27 -1.79 -4.53
C LEU A 910 48.26 -3.08 -5.36
N ALA A 911 49.06 -3.16 -6.43
CA ALA A 911 49.11 -4.34 -7.30
C ALA A 911 49.73 -5.51 -6.55
N GLY A 912 50.86 -5.25 -5.88
CA GLY A 912 51.51 -6.26 -5.06
C GLY A 912 50.66 -6.70 -3.88
N LEU A 913 49.93 -5.76 -3.25
CA LEU A 913 49.05 -6.09 -2.13
C LEU A 913 47.89 -6.99 -2.59
N ILE A 914 47.20 -6.62 -3.68
CA ILE A 914 46.13 -7.44 -4.26
C ILE A 914 46.67 -8.81 -4.69
N PHE A 915 47.86 -8.85 -5.29
CA PHE A 915 48.49 -10.10 -5.68
C PHE A 915 48.77 -11.02 -4.47
N VAL A 916 49.38 -10.50 -3.40
CA VAL A 916 49.64 -11.29 -2.19
C VAL A 916 48.33 -11.72 -1.51
N GLN A 917 47.29 -10.88 -1.56
CA GLN A 917 45.95 -11.24 -1.07
C GLN A 917 45.29 -12.35 -1.88
N MET A 918 45.47 -12.35 -3.21
CA MET A 918 45.03 -13.45 -4.07
C MET A 918 45.81 -14.74 -3.79
N VAL A 919 47.14 -14.67 -3.61
CA VAL A 919 47.98 -15.82 -3.24
C VAL A 919 47.55 -16.41 -1.89
N PHE A 920 47.25 -15.56 -0.91
CA PHE A 920 46.74 -16.01 0.39
C PHE A 920 45.37 -16.69 0.27
N THR A 921 44.45 -16.11 -0.49
CA THR A 921 43.13 -16.70 -0.71
C THR A 921 43.25 -18.05 -1.44
N ALA A 922 44.11 -18.14 -2.45
CA ALA A 922 44.43 -19.38 -3.14
C ALA A 922 45.04 -20.43 -2.21
N ALA A 923 45.90 -20.02 -1.28
CA ALA A 923 46.50 -20.91 -0.28
C ALA A 923 45.46 -21.47 0.71
N GLN A 924 44.35 -20.77 0.97
CA GLN A 924 43.27 -21.29 1.83
C GLN A 924 42.60 -22.53 1.25
N ASN A 925 42.57 -22.67 -0.08
CA ASN A 925 42.03 -23.86 -0.75
C ASN A 925 43.00 -25.06 -0.69
N MET A 926 44.20 -24.89 -0.14
CA MET A 926 45.15 -25.99 0.02
C MET A 926 44.98 -26.69 1.38
N THR A 927 45.10 -28.00 1.37
CA THR A 927 45.05 -28.84 2.58
C THR A 927 46.24 -28.63 3.52
N SER A 928 47.35 -28.08 3.02
CA SER A 928 48.53 -27.78 3.83
C SER A 928 48.42 -26.40 4.48
N MET A 929 48.69 -26.36 5.78
CA MET A 929 48.64 -25.16 6.62
C MET A 929 49.84 -24.21 6.39
N TRP A 930 50.98 -24.74 5.96
CA TRP A 930 52.22 -23.98 5.77
C TRP A 930 52.13 -22.93 4.66
N PRO A 931 51.59 -23.22 3.46
CA PRO A 931 51.32 -22.23 2.43
C PRO A 931 50.44 -21.07 2.89
N GLN A 932 49.43 -21.35 3.72
CA GLN A 932 48.51 -20.33 4.25
C GLN A 932 49.26 -19.36 5.17
N CYS A 933 50.06 -19.89 6.10
CA CYS A 933 50.88 -19.08 7.00
C CYS A 933 51.93 -18.28 6.23
N ALA A 934 52.62 -18.91 5.27
CA ALA A 934 53.61 -18.24 4.43
C ALA A 934 53.00 -17.09 3.62
N ALA A 935 51.86 -17.32 2.96
CA ALA A 935 51.16 -16.29 2.21
C ALA A 935 50.63 -15.15 3.10
N ALA A 936 50.21 -15.47 4.33
CA ALA A 936 49.76 -14.46 5.28
C ALA A 936 50.93 -13.60 5.79
N VAL A 937 52.14 -14.15 5.92
CA VAL A 937 53.37 -13.39 6.28
C VAL A 937 53.79 -12.47 5.15
N LEU A 938 53.58 -12.86 3.90
CA LEU A 938 53.91 -12.04 2.73
C LEU A 938 53.13 -10.71 2.71
N MET A 939 51.93 -10.62 3.30
CA MET A 939 51.14 -9.36 3.32
C MET A 939 51.81 -8.24 4.13
N PRO A 940 52.09 -8.38 5.44
CA PRO A 940 52.79 -7.35 6.19
C PRO A 940 54.23 -7.17 5.70
N ALA A 941 54.89 -8.24 5.24
CA ALA A 941 56.21 -8.13 4.63
C ALA A 941 56.18 -7.24 3.38
N TRP A 942 55.16 -7.37 2.52
CA TRP A 942 54.97 -6.51 1.36
C TRP A 942 54.80 -5.04 1.75
N VAL A 943 53.97 -4.77 2.77
CA VAL A 943 53.77 -3.41 3.29
C VAL A 943 55.09 -2.79 3.76
N MET A 944 55.93 -3.57 4.44
CA MET A 944 57.23 -3.14 4.93
C MET A 944 58.25 -2.94 3.79
N VAL A 945 58.35 -3.89 2.86
CA VAL A 945 59.26 -3.81 1.69
C VAL A 945 58.96 -2.57 0.85
N PHE A 946 57.69 -2.31 0.56
CA PHE A 946 57.30 -1.13 -0.21
C PHE A 946 57.56 0.18 0.54
N GLN A 947 57.41 0.17 1.87
CA GLN A 947 57.76 1.33 2.70
C GLN A 947 59.25 1.68 2.62
N CYS A 948 60.11 0.66 2.57
CA CYS A 948 61.56 0.82 2.41
C CYS A 948 61.97 1.36 1.02
N LEU A 949 61.22 1.02 -0.03
CA LEU A 949 61.55 1.35 -1.43
C LEU A 949 61.16 2.77 -1.88
N GLY A 950 60.48 3.54 -1.03
CA GLY A 950 60.02 4.89 -1.35
C GLY A 950 58.77 5.28 -0.57
N GLY A 951 57.96 4.28 -0.23
CA GLY A 951 56.85 4.42 0.70
C GLY A 951 55.55 4.96 0.15
N ILE A 952 54.57 4.95 1.05
CA ILE A 952 53.15 5.08 0.73
C ILE A 952 52.76 6.56 0.86
N GLY A 953 52.24 7.14 -0.22
CA GLY A 953 51.71 8.50 -0.20
C GLY A 953 50.50 8.61 0.74
N GLY A 954 50.43 9.70 1.50
CA GLY A 954 49.33 9.98 2.43
C GLY A 954 49.78 10.29 3.87
N PRO A 955 48.80 10.45 4.79
CA PRO A 955 49.04 10.68 6.21
C PRO A 955 49.83 9.56 6.89
N LEU A 956 50.60 9.92 7.93
CA LEU A 956 51.49 8.99 8.65
C LEU A 956 50.77 7.83 9.34
N TRP A 957 49.48 7.98 9.63
CA TRP A 957 48.65 6.94 10.24
C TRP A 957 48.16 5.89 9.24
N VAL A 958 48.26 6.12 7.93
CA VAL A 958 47.81 5.17 6.90
C VAL A 958 48.68 3.90 6.87
N LEU A 959 49.99 4.05 7.07
CA LEU A 959 50.90 2.91 7.12
C LEU A 959 50.60 1.99 8.33
N PRO A 960 50.50 2.49 9.57
CA PRO A 960 50.03 1.71 10.71
C PRO A 960 48.66 1.06 10.47
N LEU A 961 47.75 1.75 9.78
CA LEU A 961 46.45 1.19 9.43
C LEU A 961 46.59 -0.02 8.48
N GLN A 962 47.37 0.08 7.42
CA GLN A 962 47.60 -0.99 6.45
C GLN A 962 48.41 -2.16 7.02
N LEU A 963 49.39 -1.87 7.87
CA LEU A 963 50.13 -2.92 8.58
C LEU A 963 49.19 -3.61 9.57
N GLY A 964 48.37 -2.84 10.30
CA GLY A 964 47.32 -3.37 11.18
C GLY A 964 46.39 -4.32 10.44
N THR A 965 45.80 -3.89 9.32
CA THR A 965 44.88 -4.73 8.54
C THR A 965 45.55 -5.98 7.97
N SER A 966 46.78 -5.90 7.47
CA SER A 966 47.52 -7.10 7.01
C SER A 966 47.90 -8.05 8.15
N THR A 967 48.22 -7.52 9.34
CA THR A 967 48.50 -8.35 10.53
C THR A 967 47.26 -9.04 11.09
N VAL A 968 46.06 -8.47 10.92
CA VAL A 968 44.80 -9.15 11.27
C VAL A 968 44.59 -10.38 10.40
N VAL A 969 44.92 -10.31 9.10
CA VAL A 969 44.85 -11.47 8.19
C VAL A 969 45.87 -12.53 8.61
N LEU A 970 47.11 -12.14 8.90
CA LEU A 970 48.14 -13.04 9.45
C LEU A 970 47.70 -13.70 10.75
N TRP A 971 47.13 -12.95 11.68
CA TRP A 971 46.62 -13.48 12.94
C TRP A 971 45.51 -14.50 12.70
N SER A 972 44.55 -14.20 11.81
CA SER A 972 43.47 -15.13 11.47
C SER A 972 44.00 -16.46 10.92
N ALA A 973 45.05 -16.41 10.09
CA ALA A 973 45.71 -17.61 9.57
C ALA A 973 46.45 -18.39 10.68
N LEU A 974 47.16 -17.69 11.57
CA LEU A 974 47.90 -18.30 12.68
C LEU A 974 46.97 -18.93 13.74
N VAL A 975 45.81 -18.33 14.02
CA VAL A 975 44.82 -18.92 14.94
C VAL A 975 44.25 -20.21 14.39
N ARG A 976 43.97 -20.26 13.08
CA ARG A 976 43.56 -21.51 12.43
C ARG A 976 44.69 -22.54 12.44
N ALA A 977 45.93 -22.08 12.30
CA ALA A 977 47.10 -22.94 12.30
C ALA A 977 47.41 -23.55 13.68
N MET A 978 47.21 -22.75 14.73
CA MET A 978 47.57 -23.09 16.11
C MET A 978 46.40 -22.73 17.04
N PRO A 979 45.36 -23.60 17.14
CA PRO A 979 44.15 -23.31 17.92
C PRO A 979 44.40 -23.16 19.43
N ALA A 980 45.59 -23.53 19.92
CA ALA A 980 46.02 -23.31 21.30
C ALA A 980 46.38 -21.85 21.64
N MET A 981 46.54 -20.96 20.64
CA MET A 981 46.76 -19.53 20.91
C MET A 981 45.45 -18.84 21.31
N SER A 982 45.40 -18.32 22.55
CA SER A 982 44.24 -17.57 23.04
C SER A 982 43.99 -16.28 22.23
N ALA A 983 42.71 -15.92 22.05
CA ALA A 983 42.30 -14.68 21.38
C ALA A 983 42.95 -13.40 21.98
N VAL A 984 43.30 -13.45 23.28
CA VAL A 984 43.98 -12.37 24.01
C VAL A 984 45.42 -12.17 23.52
N GLY A 985 46.15 -13.25 23.21
CA GLY A 985 47.49 -13.17 22.63
C GLY A 985 47.50 -12.49 21.26
N GLY A 986 46.43 -12.67 20.49
CA GLY A 986 46.25 -12.03 19.19
C GLY A 986 46.08 -10.55 19.21
N ALA A 987 45.18 -10.09 20.08
CA ALA A 987 44.99 -8.67 20.31
C ALA A 987 46.31 -8.01 20.73
N ALA A 988 47.08 -8.65 21.61
CA ALA A 988 48.38 -8.13 22.05
C ALA A 988 49.40 -8.02 20.91
N VAL A 989 49.52 -9.04 20.04
CA VAL A 989 50.44 -9.03 18.88
C VAL A 989 50.03 -7.99 17.84
N VAL A 990 48.74 -7.90 17.50
CA VAL A 990 48.22 -6.88 16.57
C VAL A 990 48.46 -5.47 17.11
N THR A 991 48.22 -5.26 18.41
CA THR A 991 48.44 -3.95 19.05
C THR A 991 49.93 -3.61 19.08
N LEU A 992 50.81 -4.57 19.37
CA LEU A 992 52.26 -4.38 19.37
C LEU A 992 52.78 -4.06 17.96
N CYS A 993 52.35 -4.78 16.93
CA CYS A 993 52.70 -4.50 15.54
C CYS A 993 52.21 -3.13 15.09
N ALA A 994 51.00 -2.72 15.48
CA ALA A 994 50.48 -1.38 15.19
C ALA A 994 51.30 -0.28 15.87
N VAL A 995 51.71 -0.47 17.14
CA VAL A 995 52.58 0.47 17.87
C VAL A 995 53.97 0.57 17.22
N ILE A 996 54.58 -0.56 16.86
CA ILE A 996 55.87 -0.59 16.16
C ILE A 996 55.77 0.13 14.81
N ALA A 997 54.68 -0.07 14.06
CA ALA A 997 54.42 0.62 12.80
C ALA A 997 54.29 2.13 12.97
N MET A 998 53.60 2.59 14.02
CA MET A 998 53.46 4.02 14.34
C MET A 998 54.81 4.65 14.69
N LEU A 999 55.64 3.96 15.48
CA LEU A 999 56.97 4.44 15.84
C LEU A 999 57.92 4.49 14.63
N LEU A 1000 57.90 3.46 13.78
CA LEU A 1000 58.69 3.42 12.54
C LEU A 1000 58.20 4.47 11.53
N SER A 1001 56.89 4.69 11.41
CA SER A 1001 56.33 5.68 10.49
C SER A 1001 56.72 7.10 10.90
N GLU A 1002 56.68 7.43 12.19
CA GLU A 1002 57.09 8.74 12.70
C GLU A 1002 58.61 8.96 12.53
N CYS A 1003 59.45 7.96 12.83
CA CYS A 1003 60.89 8.03 12.61
C CYS A 1003 61.26 8.23 11.13
N LEU A 1004 60.65 7.47 10.22
CA LEU A 1004 60.88 7.60 8.77
C LEU A 1004 60.34 8.93 8.23
N ALA A 1005 59.20 9.40 8.74
CA ALA A 1005 58.64 10.69 8.39
C ALA A 1005 59.52 11.85 8.82
N GLN A 1006 60.09 11.80 10.03
CA GLN A 1006 61.03 12.81 10.51
C GLN A 1006 62.29 12.84 9.65
N ARG A 1007 62.84 11.67 9.28
CA ARG A 1007 64.01 11.59 8.38
C ARG A 1007 63.73 12.16 6.99
N ARG A 1008 62.61 11.79 6.37
CA ARG A 1008 62.22 12.30 5.03
C ARG A 1008 61.87 13.79 5.05
N ARG A 1009 61.27 14.29 6.14
CA ARG A 1009 61.02 15.73 6.33
C ARG A 1009 62.34 16.51 6.38
N ARG A 1010 63.36 16.01 7.08
CA ARG A 1010 64.71 16.62 7.08
C ARG A 1010 65.33 16.63 5.69
N GLU A 1011 65.35 15.47 5.01
CA GLU A 1011 65.93 15.35 3.66
C GLU A 1011 65.20 16.22 2.61
N ALA A 1012 63.87 16.36 2.71
CA ALA A 1012 63.08 17.23 1.84
C ALA A 1012 63.31 18.72 2.13
N MET A 1013 63.45 19.13 3.40
CA MET A 1013 63.78 20.51 3.77
C MET A 1013 65.20 20.90 3.32
N GLU A 1014 66.15 19.97 3.42
CA GLU A 1014 67.53 20.16 2.95
C GLU A 1014 67.58 20.30 1.42
N LYS A 1015 66.91 19.40 0.68
CA LYS A 1015 66.85 19.46 -0.79
C LYS A 1015 66.12 20.70 -1.33
N ALA A 1016 65.13 21.21 -0.60
CA ALA A 1016 64.38 22.40 -0.99
C ALA A 1016 65.11 23.72 -0.67
N GLY A 1017 66.28 23.69 -0.04
CA GLY A 1017 67.07 24.89 0.25
C GLY A 1017 66.42 25.88 1.23
N VAL A 1018 65.35 25.49 1.92
CA VAL A 1018 64.51 26.36 2.76
C VAL A 1018 65.33 27.01 3.88
N ALA A 1019 66.23 26.25 4.52
CA ALA A 1019 67.13 26.78 5.56
C ALA A 1019 68.13 27.83 5.01
N LYS A 1020 68.55 27.69 3.75
CA LYS A 1020 69.47 28.64 3.09
C LYS A 1020 68.77 29.96 2.75
N VAL A 1021 67.48 29.90 2.37
CA VAL A 1021 66.67 31.06 2.00
C VAL A 1021 66.10 31.79 3.21
N LEU A 1022 65.64 31.08 4.26
CA LEU A 1022 65.21 31.73 5.51
C LEU A 1022 66.37 32.51 6.14
N ARG A 1023 67.61 31.97 6.08
CA ARG A 1023 68.81 32.73 6.44
C ARG A 1023 68.99 33.97 5.58
N GLN A 1024 68.79 33.91 4.26
CA GLN A 1024 68.92 35.08 3.39
C GLN A 1024 67.85 36.16 3.64
N ILE A 1025 66.62 35.79 3.98
CA ILE A 1025 65.54 36.73 4.30
C ILE A 1025 65.79 37.38 5.66
N LEU A 1026 66.13 36.60 6.68
CA LEU A 1026 66.53 37.12 7.99
C LEU A 1026 67.72 38.09 7.85
N ASP A 1027 68.75 37.69 7.11
CA ASP A 1027 69.96 38.50 6.90
C ASP A 1027 69.67 39.82 6.17
N LYS A 1028 68.74 39.83 5.20
CA LYS A 1028 68.28 41.05 4.50
C LYS A 1028 67.39 41.94 5.39
N LEU A 1029 66.56 41.37 6.26
CA LEU A 1029 65.72 42.12 7.19
C LEU A 1029 66.55 42.79 8.29
N THR A 1030 67.57 42.10 8.84
CA THR A 1030 68.54 42.70 9.77
C THR A 1030 69.35 43.83 9.13
N LYS A 1031 69.70 43.72 7.84
CA LYS A 1031 70.44 44.77 7.12
C LYS A 1031 69.63 46.04 6.85
N LYS A 1032 68.29 45.99 6.85
CA LYS A 1032 67.41 47.15 6.64
C LYS A 1032 67.07 47.94 7.92
N GLY A 1033 67.76 47.67 9.03
CA GLY A 1033 67.65 48.48 10.25
C GLY A 1033 66.34 48.28 11.04
N MET A 1034 65.53 47.27 10.71
CA MET A 1034 64.49 46.80 11.62
C MET A 1034 65.16 46.03 12.74
N GLN A 1035 65.50 46.74 13.81
CA GLN A 1035 65.84 46.14 15.09
C GLN A 1035 64.59 45.39 15.59
N LEU A 1036 64.50 44.09 15.25
CA LEU A 1036 63.76 43.13 16.07
C LEU A 1036 64.51 42.98 17.40
N GLU A 1037 64.48 44.03 18.22
CA GLU A 1037 64.94 43.96 19.60
C GLU A 1037 64.03 42.96 20.33
N ASN A 1038 64.65 41.83 20.72
CA ASN A 1038 64.16 40.81 21.66
C ASN A 1038 63.53 39.52 21.12
N HIS A 1039 63.66 39.16 19.85
CA HIS A 1039 63.34 37.79 19.42
C HIS A 1039 64.58 37.03 18.94
N HIS A 1040 65.06 36.14 19.81
CA HIS A 1040 66.02 35.09 19.50
C HIS A 1040 65.68 34.42 18.16
N THR A 1041 66.48 34.69 17.13
CA THR A 1041 66.58 33.84 15.95
C THR A 1041 68.07 33.63 15.68
N PRO A 1042 68.52 32.36 15.51
CA PRO A 1042 68.17 31.60 14.30
C PRO A 1042 67.82 30.10 14.52
N GLN A 1043 67.69 29.60 15.75
CA GLN A 1043 67.43 28.17 15.98
C GLN A 1043 65.95 27.73 15.81
N ILE A 1044 65.01 28.67 15.75
CA ILE A 1044 63.56 28.36 15.69
C ILE A 1044 63.08 28.12 14.25
N CYS A 1045 63.85 28.58 13.25
CA CYS A 1045 63.43 28.56 11.84
C CYS A 1045 63.22 27.15 11.24
N ASP A 1046 63.88 26.12 11.76
CA ASP A 1046 63.70 24.74 11.28
C ASP A 1046 62.39 24.10 11.79
N THR A 1047 61.63 24.78 12.65
CA THR A 1047 60.41 24.24 13.29
C THR A 1047 59.12 24.99 12.94
N LEU A 1048 59.18 26.14 12.26
CA LEU A 1048 58.01 26.97 12.02
C LEU A 1048 57.08 26.35 10.95
N SER A 1049 55.83 26.09 11.36
CA SER A 1049 54.80 25.59 10.46
C SER A 1049 54.35 26.68 9.46
N PRO A 1050 53.81 26.33 8.27
CA PRO A 1050 53.29 27.31 7.31
C PRO A 1050 52.24 28.26 7.88
N GLN A 1051 51.47 27.80 8.87
CA GLN A 1051 50.51 28.63 9.60
C GLN A 1051 51.19 29.63 10.53
N SER A 1052 52.33 29.24 11.13
CA SER A 1052 53.17 30.15 11.92
C SER A 1052 53.81 31.19 10.99
N VAL A 1053 54.31 30.77 9.83
CA VAL A 1053 54.82 31.69 8.79
C VAL A 1053 53.72 32.63 8.28
N ALA A 1054 52.48 32.15 8.12
CA ALA A 1054 51.34 32.99 7.74
C ALA A 1054 51.00 34.03 8.81
N LYS A 1055 51.06 33.64 10.09
CA LYS A 1055 50.84 34.54 11.23
C LYS A 1055 51.94 35.58 11.32
N GLU A 1056 53.21 35.19 11.16
CA GLU A 1056 54.34 36.11 11.18
C GLU A 1056 54.33 37.05 9.96
N LEU A 1057 53.99 36.58 8.76
CA LEU A 1057 53.81 37.44 7.58
C LEU A 1057 52.64 38.40 7.73
N GLN A 1058 51.57 37.97 8.39
CA GLN A 1058 50.43 38.83 8.68
C GLN A 1058 50.77 39.87 9.76
N ALA A 1059 51.51 39.49 10.81
CA ALA A 1059 52.01 40.42 11.81
C ALA A 1059 53.00 41.43 11.20
N PHE A 1060 53.85 40.96 10.28
CA PHE A 1060 54.73 41.81 9.47
C PHE A 1060 53.92 42.81 8.63
N GLU A 1061 52.89 42.35 7.91
CA GLU A 1061 51.97 43.20 7.15
C GLU A 1061 51.30 44.25 8.04
N GLU A 1062 50.79 43.84 9.21
CA GLU A 1062 50.14 44.72 10.18
C GLU A 1062 51.11 45.77 10.76
N SER A 1063 52.40 45.45 10.84
CA SER A 1063 53.46 46.37 11.30
C SER A 1063 54.04 47.27 10.20
N THR A 1064 53.80 46.97 8.92
CA THR A 1064 54.38 47.70 7.78
C THR A 1064 53.33 48.63 7.18
N ARG A 1065 53.66 49.93 6.99
CA ARG A 1065 52.72 50.87 6.35
C ARG A 1065 52.33 50.38 4.95
N MET A 1066 51.02 50.26 4.70
CA MET A 1066 50.42 49.72 3.47
C MET A 1066 50.95 50.36 2.18
N GLU A 1067 51.40 51.61 2.23
CA GLU A 1067 52.00 52.35 1.11
C GLU A 1067 53.34 51.77 0.63
N GLY A 1068 54.03 50.99 1.47
CA GLY A 1068 55.29 50.32 1.13
C GLY A 1068 55.13 48.95 0.49
N LEU A 1069 53.90 48.44 0.35
CA LEU A 1069 53.62 47.11 -0.20
C LEU A 1069 53.15 47.23 -1.66
N SER A 1070 53.67 46.36 -2.53
CA SER A 1070 53.31 46.40 -3.94
C SER A 1070 51.84 46.02 -4.18
N VAL A 1071 51.21 46.63 -5.18
CA VAL A 1071 49.79 46.39 -5.50
C VAL A 1071 49.53 44.93 -5.88
N SER A 1072 50.47 44.26 -6.55
CA SER A 1072 50.37 42.84 -6.90
C SER A 1072 50.39 41.93 -5.66
N PHE A 1073 51.12 42.32 -4.60
CA PHE A 1073 51.12 41.62 -3.31
C PHE A 1073 49.74 41.68 -2.63
N LEU A 1074 49.12 42.86 -2.64
CA LEU A 1074 47.80 43.11 -2.05
C LEU A 1074 46.66 42.47 -2.87
N GLN A 1075 46.75 42.45 -4.20
CA GLN A 1075 45.72 41.84 -5.06
C GLN A 1075 45.59 40.33 -4.83
N ASN A 1076 46.72 39.64 -4.66
CA ASN A 1076 46.72 38.20 -4.41
C ASN A 1076 46.65 37.85 -2.91
N ARG A 1077 46.55 38.85 -2.02
CA ARG A 1077 46.54 38.72 -0.56
C ARG A 1077 45.61 37.64 -0.06
N LYS A 1078 44.35 37.71 -0.48
CA LYS A 1078 43.31 36.78 -0.02
C LYS A 1078 43.63 35.35 -0.44
N GLU A 1079 44.24 35.18 -1.61
CA GLU A 1079 44.55 33.88 -2.19
C GLU A 1079 45.80 33.26 -1.55
N TRP A 1080 46.90 33.99 -1.40
CA TRP A 1080 48.11 33.44 -0.77
C TRP A 1080 47.96 33.29 0.75
N LEU A 1081 47.30 34.21 1.47
CA LEU A 1081 46.99 34.02 2.91
C LEU A 1081 46.03 32.86 3.11
N ALA A 1082 45.01 32.71 2.27
CA ALA A 1082 44.14 31.54 2.36
C ALA A 1082 44.93 30.25 2.08
N THR A 1083 45.89 30.29 1.17
CA THR A 1083 46.72 29.12 0.83
C THR A 1083 47.69 28.76 1.95
N LEU A 1084 48.35 29.74 2.57
CA LEU A 1084 49.22 29.54 3.74
C LEU A 1084 48.43 29.15 5.00
N ARG A 1085 47.28 29.79 5.28
CA ARG A 1085 46.40 29.47 6.43
C ARG A 1085 45.73 28.10 6.31
N ARG A 1086 45.36 27.70 5.08
CA ARG A 1086 44.90 26.32 4.80
C ARG A 1086 45.99 25.29 5.05
N GLY A 1087 47.24 25.71 5.29
CA GLY A 1087 48.33 24.81 5.68
C GLY A 1087 48.62 23.76 4.61
N ARG A 1088 48.24 24.01 3.34
CA ARG A 1088 48.61 23.09 2.27
C ARG A 1088 50.12 23.13 2.14
N ASN A 1089 50.77 22.01 2.44
CA ASN A 1089 52.18 21.74 2.12
C ASN A 1089 52.37 21.60 0.60
N ASP A 1090 51.58 22.33 -0.18
CA ASP A 1090 51.65 22.28 -1.61
C ASP A 1090 52.95 22.97 -2.00
N TYR A 1091 53.90 22.14 -2.40
CA TYR A 1091 55.23 22.56 -2.81
C TYR A 1091 55.13 23.58 -3.94
N GLU A 1092 54.12 23.48 -4.81
CA GLU A 1092 53.80 24.48 -5.83
C GLU A 1092 53.29 25.78 -5.24
N ALA A 1093 52.42 25.74 -4.23
CA ALA A 1093 51.96 26.96 -3.56
C ALA A 1093 53.11 27.67 -2.85
N ARG A 1094 54.03 26.93 -2.23
CA ARG A 1094 55.24 27.50 -1.62
C ARG A 1094 56.19 28.04 -2.69
N LYS A 1095 56.37 27.33 -3.82
CA LYS A 1095 57.20 27.76 -4.95
C LYS A 1095 56.62 29.01 -5.63
N LYS A 1096 55.31 29.08 -5.89
CA LYS A 1096 54.62 30.27 -6.43
C LYS A 1096 54.61 31.44 -5.45
N SER A 1097 54.34 31.18 -4.17
CA SER A 1097 54.45 32.22 -3.12
C SER A 1097 55.89 32.73 -3.02
N TRP A 1098 56.88 31.88 -3.28
CA TRP A 1098 58.30 32.22 -3.30
C TRP A 1098 58.73 32.96 -4.56
N GLU A 1099 58.34 32.53 -5.76
CA GLU A 1099 58.57 33.27 -7.02
C GLU A 1099 57.96 34.67 -6.94
N MET A 1100 56.81 34.77 -6.28
CA MET A 1100 56.13 36.03 -5.99
C MET A 1100 56.90 36.86 -4.93
N LEU A 1101 57.36 36.27 -3.82
CA LEU A 1101 58.15 36.98 -2.79
C LEU A 1101 59.54 37.42 -3.28
N ASP A 1102 60.24 36.60 -4.08
CA ASP A 1102 61.53 36.96 -4.68
C ASP A 1102 61.35 38.07 -5.73
N SER A 1103 60.25 38.07 -6.49
CA SER A 1103 59.86 39.18 -7.38
C SER A 1103 59.49 40.48 -6.63
N ILE A 1104 59.13 40.40 -5.34
CA ILE A 1104 58.78 41.57 -4.52
C ILE A 1104 60.00 42.11 -3.75
N LEU A 1105 60.94 41.24 -3.39
CA LEU A 1105 62.18 41.59 -2.69
C LEU A 1105 63.28 42.12 -3.63
N ARG A 1106 63.24 41.75 -4.91
CA ARG A 1106 63.98 42.42 -5.99
C ARG A 1106 63.26 43.69 -6.38
#